data_AF-A0A1U7H8Y1-F1
#
_entry.id   AF-A0A1U7H8Y1-F1
#
_cell.length_a   1.000
_cell.length_b   1.000
_cell.length_c   1.000
_cell.angle_alpha   90.00
_cell.angle_beta   90.00
_cell.angle_gamma   90.00
#
_symmetry.space_group_name_H-M   'P 1'
#
loop_
_entity.id
_entity.type
_entity.pdbx_description
1 polymer ?
#
loop_
_entity_poly.entity_id
_entity_poly.type
_entity_poly.pdbx_seq_one_letter_code
_entity_poly.pdbx_strand_id
1 'polypeptide(L)'
;MPLNDEQFRAIALSCQNSSIGKRLPNALYVHISALTSLDAPLQDYERQARVTDKIEGATLIKFSTDKPKISYLFYPDFDRDPHPALQFSVVVDMETLRASYWDYAASDNPPILHRKETFVASDYPLYQEFTQLTDWEEKLGLLDNSRFVGTRLEWQQRLDNYRIAFDGHRLICPIDGTSTQPVSIDRHKAAIPRKSLSRPVRLALEAGLFVPEVTTFFDYGCGYGGDIDRIAEGGYSSSGWDPYYRPDTPRTPADIVNLGYVINVIEDLAERRQALLQAWELTRQVLIVAAQVSIDDRDRGIVAYGDGIITSRNTFQKYYEQEELKTYIDQVLNVDSIPVGLGIYFVFRDETQAETFRVSRFRSRTTTPKIQTTIKRFEDYESLLTPLMEFVTQRGRLPTKGELENESELRVEFGTIRRAFQVISQVTDKEEWDAIAQKRRQDLLLYLALSRFGNRPKSRQLSSTVREDIKALFGGYKQACILADAMLLSLRDLDKIAALCQNSPVGKKFRHSLLIHISALETLKPLLRLYEGCASRTVGRLEEANLIQFFFNKPKISYLVYPDFDINPHPTLQVSMDIYLGNLTVRYRDFNNETNPPILHEKEALVPTDYPLYEKFAKLTRKEKDWGLLDDFSTINRLQGWLKCLEDRCAVIKGYQLQWNKDADPYKVKLLRSQINARKQNQ
;
A
#
# COMPACT_ATOMS: atom_id res chain seq x y z
N MET A 1 -34.54 -27.45 -36.51
CA MET A 1 -33.28 -28.24 -36.48
C MET A 1 -32.49 -27.77 -35.26
N PRO A 2 -31.82 -28.66 -34.51
CA PRO A 2 -30.94 -28.22 -33.42
C PRO A 2 -29.91 -27.24 -33.99
N LEU A 3 -29.70 -26.13 -33.28
CA LEU A 3 -28.73 -25.12 -33.66
C LEU A 3 -27.35 -25.78 -33.73
N ASN A 4 -26.64 -25.68 -34.86
CA ASN A 4 -25.29 -26.25 -34.94
C ASN A 4 -24.27 -25.34 -34.23
N ASP A 5 -23.15 -25.90 -33.78
CA ASP A 5 -22.12 -25.15 -33.01
C ASP A 5 -21.58 -23.91 -33.73
N GLU A 6 -21.54 -23.95 -35.07
CA GLU A 6 -21.07 -22.85 -35.89
C GLU A 6 -22.07 -21.68 -35.93
N GLN A 7 -23.37 -21.99 -36.04
CA GLN A 7 -24.46 -21.02 -35.92
C GLN A 7 -24.47 -20.38 -34.53
N PHE A 8 -24.28 -21.16 -33.46
CA PHE A 8 -24.23 -20.59 -32.11
C PHE A 8 -23.06 -19.62 -31.95
N ARG A 9 -21.88 -19.96 -32.47
CA ARG A 9 -20.70 -19.08 -32.44
C ARG A 9 -20.95 -17.77 -33.21
N ALA A 10 -21.64 -17.81 -34.34
CA ALA A 10 -22.01 -16.61 -35.08
C ALA A 10 -22.96 -15.70 -34.30
N ILE A 11 -23.93 -16.28 -33.59
CA ILE A 11 -24.83 -15.54 -32.68
C ILE A 11 -24.05 -14.94 -31.51
N ALA A 12 -23.17 -15.71 -30.87
CA ALA A 12 -22.34 -15.23 -29.77
C ALA A 12 -21.42 -14.08 -30.20
N LEU A 13 -20.83 -14.17 -31.40
CA LEU A 13 -20.03 -13.10 -31.98
C LEU A 13 -20.85 -11.84 -32.27
N SER A 14 -22.06 -12.00 -32.83
CA SER A 14 -23.00 -10.89 -33.07
C SER A 14 -23.38 -10.20 -31.76
N CYS A 15 -23.58 -10.97 -30.68
CA CYS A 15 -23.84 -10.40 -29.35
C CYS A 15 -22.67 -9.54 -28.84
N GLN A 16 -21.43 -10.00 -29.01
CA GLN A 16 -20.23 -9.27 -28.56
C GLN A 16 -19.96 -8.01 -29.41
N ASN A 17 -20.38 -8.03 -30.68
CA ASN A 17 -20.23 -6.90 -31.59
C ASN A 17 -21.40 -5.91 -31.57
N SER A 18 -22.50 -6.22 -30.88
CA SER A 18 -23.67 -5.34 -30.81
C SER A 18 -23.30 -3.96 -30.28
N SER A 19 -23.75 -2.91 -30.99
CA SER A 19 -23.65 -1.52 -30.55
C SER A 19 -24.75 -1.13 -29.56
N ILE A 20 -25.77 -1.98 -29.39
CA ILE A 20 -26.96 -1.74 -28.58
C ILE A 20 -27.07 -2.82 -27.51
N GLY A 21 -27.34 -2.41 -26.27
CA GLY A 21 -27.48 -3.29 -25.12
C GLY A 21 -26.20 -3.48 -24.29
N LYS A 22 -26.38 -4.01 -23.09
CA LYS A 22 -25.33 -4.21 -22.10
C LYS A 22 -24.57 -5.48 -22.40
N ARG A 23 -23.35 -5.33 -22.90
CA ARG A 23 -22.43 -6.44 -23.19
C ARG A 23 -21.69 -6.89 -21.93
N LEU A 24 -21.76 -8.18 -21.66
CA LEU A 24 -21.00 -8.89 -20.63
C LEU A 24 -20.21 -10.04 -21.29
N PRO A 25 -19.18 -10.59 -20.63
CA PRO A 25 -18.36 -11.65 -21.21
C PRO A 25 -19.13 -12.90 -21.66
N ASN A 26 -20.26 -13.19 -21.02
CA ASN A 26 -21.08 -14.37 -21.28
C ASN A 26 -22.52 -14.05 -21.71
N ALA A 27 -22.86 -12.77 -21.94
CA ALA A 27 -24.22 -12.40 -22.33
C ALA A 27 -24.32 -11.01 -22.94
N LEU A 28 -25.36 -10.81 -23.75
CA LEU A 28 -25.85 -9.50 -24.16
C LEU A 28 -27.26 -9.31 -23.57
N TYR A 29 -27.49 -8.18 -22.89
CA TYR A 29 -28.81 -7.81 -22.37
C TYR A 29 -29.35 -6.60 -23.14
N VAL A 30 -30.58 -6.69 -23.62
CA VAL A 30 -31.22 -5.65 -24.43
C VAL A 30 -32.63 -5.42 -23.94
N HIS A 31 -33.06 -4.17 -23.83
CA HIS A 31 -34.44 -3.84 -23.57
C HIS A 31 -35.31 -4.16 -24.79
N ILE A 32 -36.55 -4.63 -24.58
CA ILE A 32 -37.41 -5.10 -25.67
C ILE A 32 -37.66 -4.02 -26.75
N SER A 33 -37.68 -2.74 -26.36
CA SER A 33 -37.82 -1.61 -27.29
C SER A 33 -36.66 -1.49 -28.28
N ALA A 34 -35.48 -2.03 -27.95
CA ALA A 34 -34.29 -1.97 -28.78
C ALA A 34 -34.05 -3.26 -29.58
N LEU A 35 -34.93 -4.28 -29.46
CA LEU A 35 -34.82 -5.55 -30.18
C LEU A 35 -34.77 -5.37 -31.70
N THR A 36 -35.61 -4.49 -32.24
CA THR A 36 -35.69 -4.22 -33.69
C THR A 36 -34.45 -3.50 -34.23
N SER A 37 -33.62 -2.95 -33.35
CA SER A 37 -32.38 -2.26 -33.71
C SER A 37 -31.15 -3.18 -33.65
N LEU A 38 -31.29 -4.43 -33.21
CA LEU A 38 -30.22 -5.42 -33.24
C LEU A 38 -29.96 -5.92 -34.66
N ASP A 39 -28.80 -6.53 -34.90
CA ASP A 39 -28.51 -7.17 -36.19
C ASP A 39 -29.52 -8.31 -36.47
N ALA A 40 -29.87 -8.50 -37.74
CA ALA A 40 -30.87 -9.48 -38.18
C ALA A 40 -30.68 -10.91 -37.60
N PRO A 41 -29.44 -11.46 -37.49
CA PRO A 41 -29.25 -12.76 -36.87
C PRO A 41 -29.73 -12.85 -35.41
N LEU A 42 -29.60 -11.77 -34.62
CA LEU A 42 -30.06 -11.74 -33.23
C LEU A 42 -31.59 -11.63 -33.17
N GLN A 43 -32.20 -10.86 -34.06
CA GLN A 43 -33.65 -10.77 -34.17
C GLN A 43 -34.28 -12.12 -34.55
N ASP A 44 -33.68 -12.83 -35.51
CA ASP A 44 -34.17 -14.14 -35.93
C ASP A 44 -33.95 -15.21 -34.86
N TYR A 45 -32.84 -15.13 -34.12
CA TYR A 45 -32.57 -16.01 -32.99
C TYR A 45 -33.57 -15.79 -31.84
N GLU A 46 -33.94 -14.54 -31.55
CA GLU A 46 -35.01 -14.21 -30.60
C GLU A 46 -36.37 -14.72 -31.09
N ARG A 47 -36.70 -14.52 -32.37
CA ARG A 47 -37.96 -14.98 -32.97
C ARG A 47 -38.16 -16.49 -32.81
N GLN A 48 -37.09 -17.26 -32.97
CA GLN A 48 -37.11 -18.71 -32.74
C GLN A 48 -37.34 -19.09 -31.28
N ALA A 49 -36.92 -18.25 -30.34
CA ALA A 49 -37.10 -18.49 -28.91
C ALA A 49 -38.54 -18.22 -28.42
N ARG A 50 -39.43 -17.70 -29.27
CA ARG A 50 -40.82 -17.39 -28.92
C ARG A 50 -41.71 -18.63 -28.92
N VAL A 51 -41.49 -19.50 -27.94
CA VAL A 51 -42.14 -20.82 -27.82
C VAL A 51 -43.27 -20.87 -26.78
N THR A 52 -43.56 -19.75 -26.10
CA THR A 52 -44.58 -19.63 -25.05
C THR A 52 -45.08 -18.20 -24.98
N ASP A 53 -46.38 -18.00 -24.72
CA ASP A 53 -46.99 -16.67 -24.59
C ASP A 53 -46.57 -15.95 -23.30
N LYS A 54 -46.00 -16.69 -22.33
CA LYS A 54 -45.50 -16.14 -21.06
C LYS A 54 -44.27 -15.21 -21.21
N ILE A 55 -43.79 -14.97 -22.42
CA ILE A 55 -42.75 -13.97 -22.72
C ILE A 55 -43.35 -12.60 -23.07
N GLU A 56 -44.67 -12.51 -23.30
CA GLU A 56 -45.34 -11.24 -23.56
C GLU A 56 -45.18 -10.29 -22.37
N GLY A 57 -44.78 -9.05 -22.63
CA GLY A 57 -44.48 -8.07 -21.60
C GLY A 57 -43.08 -8.19 -20.96
N ALA A 58 -42.19 -9.02 -21.50
CA ALA A 58 -40.80 -9.06 -21.04
C ALA A 58 -40.11 -7.69 -21.18
N THR A 59 -39.37 -7.28 -20.15
CA THR A 59 -38.65 -6.00 -20.14
C THR A 59 -37.30 -6.12 -20.84
N LEU A 60 -36.50 -7.10 -20.43
CA LEU A 60 -35.16 -7.36 -20.99
C LEU A 60 -35.09 -8.74 -21.62
N ILE A 61 -34.30 -8.82 -22.70
CA ILE A 61 -33.93 -10.06 -23.37
C ILE A 61 -32.43 -10.25 -23.15
N LYS A 62 -32.08 -11.40 -22.58
CA LYS A 62 -30.70 -11.83 -22.35
C LYS A 62 -30.34 -12.92 -23.34
N PHE A 63 -29.42 -12.62 -24.24
CA PHE A 63 -28.76 -13.58 -25.11
C PHE A 63 -27.55 -14.14 -24.38
N SER A 64 -27.56 -15.44 -24.05
CA SER A 64 -26.38 -16.10 -23.47
C SER A 64 -25.37 -16.41 -24.58
N THR A 65 -24.10 -16.07 -24.37
CA THR A 65 -23.02 -16.33 -25.34
C THR A 65 -22.16 -17.54 -24.98
N ASP A 66 -22.35 -18.10 -23.78
CA ASP A 66 -21.66 -19.30 -23.29
C ASP A 66 -22.48 -20.59 -23.52
N LYS A 67 -23.81 -20.46 -23.62
CA LYS A 67 -24.75 -21.57 -23.86
C LYS A 67 -25.89 -21.12 -24.79
N PRO A 68 -26.45 -22.01 -25.62
CA PRO A 68 -27.55 -21.68 -26.53
C PRO A 68 -28.86 -21.47 -25.76
N LYS A 69 -28.99 -20.30 -25.12
CA LYS A 69 -30.15 -19.92 -24.29
C LYS A 69 -30.51 -18.46 -24.49
N ILE A 70 -31.81 -18.18 -24.50
CA ILE A 70 -32.36 -16.83 -24.37
C ILE A 70 -33.15 -16.75 -23.06
N SER A 71 -32.99 -15.67 -22.32
CA SER A 71 -33.80 -15.40 -21.12
C SER A 71 -34.60 -14.11 -21.27
N TYR A 72 -35.88 -14.17 -20.95
CA TYR A 72 -36.78 -13.03 -20.87
C TYR A 72 -36.93 -12.65 -19.40
N LEU A 73 -36.64 -11.40 -19.06
CA LEU A 73 -36.61 -10.90 -17.68
C LEU A 73 -37.64 -9.80 -17.48
N PHE A 74 -38.39 -9.88 -16.38
CA PHE A 74 -39.54 -9.02 -16.11
C PHE A 74 -39.26 -8.09 -14.94
N TYR A 75 -39.25 -6.79 -15.26
CA TYR A 75 -39.08 -5.68 -14.34
C TYR A 75 -40.24 -4.70 -14.57
N PRO A 76 -41.43 -4.93 -13.98
CA PRO A 76 -42.60 -4.11 -14.28
C PRO A 76 -42.42 -2.63 -13.92
N ASP A 77 -41.58 -2.34 -12.93
CA ASP A 77 -41.23 -0.98 -12.52
C ASP A 77 -39.95 -0.45 -13.21
N PHE A 78 -39.56 -1.00 -14.37
CA PHE A 78 -38.31 -0.64 -15.05
C PHE A 78 -38.14 0.86 -15.27
N ASP A 79 -39.20 1.56 -15.64
CA ASP A 79 -39.16 3.01 -15.88
C ASP A 79 -39.29 3.83 -14.61
N ARG A 80 -39.89 3.29 -13.53
CA ARG A 80 -40.26 4.05 -12.32
C ARG A 80 -39.27 3.88 -11.18
N ASP A 81 -38.83 2.65 -10.94
CA ASP A 81 -37.86 2.32 -9.91
C ASP A 81 -36.45 2.58 -10.47
N PRO A 82 -35.56 3.29 -9.76
CA PRO A 82 -34.17 3.44 -10.18
C PRO A 82 -33.43 2.11 -10.27
N HIS A 83 -33.75 1.17 -9.37
CA HIS A 83 -33.10 -0.14 -9.24
C HIS A 83 -34.13 -1.28 -9.17
N PRO A 84 -34.92 -1.48 -10.25
CA PRO A 84 -36.05 -2.38 -10.24
C PRO A 84 -35.60 -3.82 -9.96
N ALA A 85 -36.37 -4.51 -9.13
CA ALA A 85 -36.14 -5.91 -8.82
C ALA A 85 -36.73 -6.84 -9.89
N LEU A 86 -36.03 -7.94 -10.14
CA LEU A 86 -36.50 -9.01 -11.01
C LEU A 86 -37.69 -9.68 -10.35
N GLN A 87 -38.84 -9.71 -11.03
CA GLN A 87 -40.03 -10.41 -10.51
C GLN A 87 -40.19 -11.79 -11.13
N PHE A 88 -39.87 -11.93 -12.42
CA PHE A 88 -40.09 -13.18 -13.14
C PHE A 88 -39.05 -13.34 -14.23
N SER A 89 -38.70 -14.58 -14.55
CA SER A 89 -37.88 -14.88 -15.72
C SER A 89 -38.32 -16.14 -16.44
N VAL A 90 -38.21 -16.11 -17.76
CA VAL A 90 -38.41 -17.26 -18.65
C VAL A 90 -37.10 -17.55 -19.34
N VAL A 91 -36.56 -18.76 -19.21
CA VAL A 91 -35.35 -19.18 -19.93
C VAL A 91 -35.75 -20.22 -20.97
N VAL A 92 -35.46 -19.91 -22.23
CA VAL A 92 -35.66 -20.80 -23.37
C VAL A 92 -34.33 -21.42 -23.75
N ASP A 93 -34.29 -22.73 -23.72
CA ASP A 93 -33.17 -23.52 -24.23
C ASP A 93 -33.30 -23.65 -25.75
N MET A 94 -32.30 -23.16 -26.50
CA MET A 94 -32.40 -23.02 -27.96
C MET A 94 -32.08 -24.31 -28.73
N GLU A 95 -31.55 -25.32 -28.05
CA GLU A 95 -31.39 -26.66 -28.64
C GLU A 95 -32.69 -27.44 -28.57
N THR A 96 -33.38 -27.35 -27.42
CA THR A 96 -34.60 -28.14 -27.15
C THR A 96 -35.90 -27.37 -27.37
N LEU A 97 -35.84 -26.04 -27.50
CA LEU A 97 -36.97 -25.13 -27.58
C LEU A 97 -37.96 -25.28 -26.40
N ARG A 98 -37.44 -25.62 -25.22
CA ARG A 98 -38.22 -25.74 -23.98
C ARG A 98 -38.02 -24.51 -23.10
N ALA A 99 -39.13 -23.97 -22.61
CA ALA A 99 -39.15 -22.86 -21.66
C ALA A 99 -39.17 -23.36 -20.21
N SER A 100 -38.35 -22.75 -19.36
CA SER A 100 -38.34 -22.89 -17.91
C SER A 100 -38.66 -21.55 -17.26
N TYR A 101 -39.21 -21.56 -16.05
CA TYR A 101 -39.78 -20.39 -15.40
C TYR A 101 -39.24 -20.24 -13.97
N TRP A 102 -38.91 -19.01 -13.57
CA TRP A 102 -38.49 -18.68 -12.21
C TRP A 102 -39.26 -17.45 -11.72
N ASP A 103 -39.91 -17.59 -10.57
CA ASP A 103 -40.65 -16.54 -9.89
C ASP A 103 -39.82 -16.02 -8.71
N TYR A 104 -39.64 -14.70 -8.67
CA TYR A 104 -38.88 -13.96 -7.66
C TYR A 104 -39.78 -12.98 -6.89
N ALA A 105 -41.08 -12.92 -7.17
CA ALA A 105 -42.00 -11.94 -6.57
C ALA A 105 -42.07 -12.07 -5.04
N ALA A 106 -41.94 -13.28 -4.51
CA ALA A 106 -41.89 -13.57 -3.07
C ALA A 106 -40.48 -13.60 -2.47
N SER A 107 -39.44 -13.22 -3.24
CA SER A 107 -38.06 -13.21 -2.73
C SER A 107 -37.82 -12.00 -1.83
N ASP A 108 -37.27 -12.23 -0.63
CA ASP A 108 -36.84 -11.15 0.27
C ASP A 108 -35.61 -10.40 -0.27
N ASN A 109 -34.81 -11.04 -1.13
CA ASN A 109 -33.59 -10.48 -1.69
C ASN A 109 -33.43 -10.76 -3.19
N PRO A 110 -34.32 -10.25 -4.04
CA PRO A 110 -34.27 -10.51 -5.47
C PRO A 110 -33.09 -9.79 -6.12
N PRO A 111 -32.62 -10.27 -7.29
CA PRO A 111 -31.69 -9.52 -8.12
C PRO A 111 -32.30 -8.19 -8.55
N ILE A 112 -31.50 -7.13 -8.58
CA ILE A 112 -31.92 -5.79 -9.04
C ILE A 112 -31.14 -5.38 -10.29
N LEU A 113 -31.68 -4.44 -11.06
CA LEU A 113 -30.96 -3.81 -12.16
C LEU A 113 -30.28 -2.53 -11.71
N HIS A 114 -29.13 -2.27 -12.30
CA HIS A 114 -28.40 -1.01 -12.24
C HIS A 114 -27.84 -0.70 -13.63
N ARG A 115 -27.50 0.57 -13.88
CA ARG A 115 -27.04 1.09 -15.18
C ARG A 115 -28.06 0.88 -16.29
N LYS A 116 -29.30 1.36 -16.09
CA LYS A 116 -30.42 1.11 -17.01
C LYS A 116 -30.19 1.66 -18.41
N GLU A 117 -29.41 2.74 -18.53
CA GLU A 117 -29.00 3.35 -19.79
C GLU A 117 -28.24 2.40 -20.70
N THR A 118 -27.60 1.36 -20.15
CA THR A 118 -26.88 0.37 -20.96
C THR A 118 -27.78 -0.62 -21.68
N PHE A 119 -29.05 -0.79 -21.25
CA PHE A 119 -29.97 -1.77 -21.86
C PHE A 119 -30.81 -1.19 -22.99
N VAL A 120 -30.98 0.13 -23.03
CA VAL A 120 -31.87 0.84 -23.96
C VAL A 120 -31.07 1.58 -25.05
N ALA A 121 -31.74 1.95 -26.14
CA ALA A 121 -31.16 2.82 -27.17
C ALA A 121 -31.14 4.30 -26.71
N SER A 122 -30.32 5.12 -27.35
CA SER A 122 -30.13 6.54 -26.98
C SER A 122 -31.36 7.43 -27.21
N ASP A 123 -32.33 6.96 -27.99
CA ASP A 123 -33.62 7.60 -28.24
C ASP A 123 -34.73 7.16 -27.26
N TYR A 124 -34.41 6.28 -26.30
CA TYR A 124 -35.35 5.86 -25.28
C TYR A 124 -35.77 7.07 -24.42
N PRO A 125 -37.08 7.25 -24.11
CA PRO A 125 -37.57 8.48 -23.47
C PRO A 125 -36.85 8.87 -22.17
N LEU A 126 -36.45 7.88 -21.36
CA LEU A 126 -35.77 8.08 -20.07
C LEU A 126 -34.24 7.90 -20.15
N TYR A 127 -33.66 7.80 -21.35
CA TYR A 127 -32.23 7.54 -21.53
C TYR A 127 -31.35 8.54 -20.75
N GLN A 128 -31.63 9.83 -20.91
CA GLN A 128 -30.87 10.90 -20.25
C GLN A 128 -31.00 10.83 -18.72
N GLU A 129 -32.18 10.52 -18.21
CA GLU A 129 -32.41 10.39 -16.76
C GLU A 129 -31.64 9.19 -16.18
N PHE A 130 -31.62 8.06 -16.89
CA PHE A 130 -30.83 6.90 -16.48
C PHE A 130 -29.33 7.16 -16.55
N THR A 131 -28.84 7.85 -17.59
CA THR A 131 -27.42 8.22 -17.70
C THR A 131 -26.99 9.16 -16.58
N GLN A 132 -27.82 10.17 -16.26
CA GLN A 132 -27.55 11.11 -15.17
C GLN A 132 -27.50 10.41 -13.81
N LEU A 133 -28.45 9.50 -13.55
CA LEU A 133 -28.46 8.73 -12.33
C LEU A 133 -27.18 7.88 -12.20
N THR A 134 -26.81 7.14 -13.25
CA THR A 134 -25.58 6.34 -13.24
C THR A 134 -24.33 7.19 -13.00
N ASP A 135 -24.21 8.37 -13.62
CA ASP A 135 -23.07 9.28 -13.42
C ASP A 135 -22.98 9.76 -11.96
N TRP A 136 -24.10 10.10 -11.32
CA TRP A 136 -24.10 10.46 -9.89
C TRP A 136 -23.72 9.29 -9.00
N GLU A 137 -24.21 8.08 -9.29
CA GLU A 137 -23.90 6.89 -8.52
C GLU A 137 -22.44 6.47 -8.65
N GLU A 138 -21.83 6.62 -9.84
CA GLU A 138 -20.40 6.40 -10.04
C GLU A 138 -19.56 7.44 -9.28
N LYS A 139 -19.93 8.73 -9.35
CA LYS A 139 -19.22 9.81 -8.64
C LYS A 139 -19.25 9.66 -7.12
N LEU A 140 -20.32 9.09 -6.59
CA LEU A 140 -20.48 8.80 -5.16
C LEU A 140 -19.89 7.44 -4.74
N GLY A 141 -19.36 6.66 -5.69
CA GLY A 141 -18.83 5.32 -5.43
C GLY A 141 -19.90 4.27 -5.12
N LEU A 142 -21.19 4.56 -5.38
CA LEU A 142 -22.30 3.63 -5.11
C LEU A 142 -22.26 2.40 -6.01
N LEU A 143 -21.68 2.48 -7.21
CA LEU A 143 -21.55 1.35 -8.14
C LEU A 143 -20.21 0.60 -8.03
N ASP A 144 -19.34 0.97 -7.09
CA ASP A 144 -18.05 0.30 -6.89
C ASP A 144 -18.22 -1.13 -6.36
N ASN A 145 -17.29 -2.03 -6.67
CA ASN A 145 -17.37 -3.44 -6.28
C ASN A 145 -18.68 -4.11 -6.74
N SER A 146 -18.83 -4.29 -8.06
CA SER A 146 -20.03 -4.83 -8.73
C SER A 146 -20.51 -6.22 -8.24
N ARG A 147 -19.76 -6.88 -7.36
CA ARG A 147 -20.14 -8.14 -6.71
C ARG A 147 -21.17 -7.98 -5.59
N PHE A 148 -21.32 -6.77 -5.02
CA PHE A 148 -22.17 -6.51 -3.83
C PHE A 148 -23.25 -5.45 -4.10
N VAL A 149 -23.68 -5.30 -5.35
CA VAL A 149 -24.74 -4.35 -5.77
C VAL A 149 -25.84 -5.05 -6.57
N GLY A 150 -25.78 -6.39 -6.65
CA GLY A 150 -26.65 -7.17 -7.53
C GLY A 150 -27.96 -7.58 -6.90
N THR A 151 -28.13 -7.43 -5.58
CA THR A 151 -29.32 -7.85 -4.84
C THR A 151 -29.90 -6.71 -3.99
N ARG A 152 -31.22 -6.74 -3.74
CA ARG A 152 -31.95 -5.66 -3.07
C ARG A 152 -31.40 -5.32 -1.68
N LEU A 153 -31.11 -6.32 -0.85
CA LEU A 153 -30.63 -6.11 0.53
C LEU A 153 -29.25 -5.49 0.55
N GLU A 154 -28.33 -5.97 -0.30
CA GLU A 154 -26.97 -5.41 -0.40
C GLU A 154 -27.01 -3.95 -0.88
N TRP A 155 -27.92 -3.66 -1.81
CA TRP A 155 -28.14 -2.30 -2.31
C TRP A 155 -28.72 -1.38 -1.24
N GLN A 156 -29.74 -1.82 -0.49
CA GLN A 156 -30.32 -1.04 0.59
C GLN A 156 -29.30 -0.75 1.69
N GLN A 157 -28.53 -1.76 2.13
CA GLN A 157 -27.45 -1.57 3.10
C GLN A 157 -26.41 -0.55 2.63
N ARG A 158 -26.13 -0.52 1.32
CA ARG A 158 -25.25 0.47 0.74
C ARG A 158 -25.84 1.87 0.83
N LEU A 159 -27.10 2.05 0.44
CA LEU A 159 -27.79 3.35 0.55
C LEU A 159 -27.83 3.85 2.00
N ASP A 160 -28.13 2.97 2.95
CA ASP A 160 -28.17 3.28 4.38
C ASP A 160 -26.79 3.75 4.91
N ASN A 161 -25.72 3.06 4.50
CA ASN A 161 -24.35 3.43 4.88
C ASN A 161 -23.94 4.81 4.37
N TYR A 162 -24.39 5.18 3.16
CA TYR A 162 -24.12 6.49 2.57
C TYR A 162 -25.14 7.56 3.00
N ARG A 163 -26.23 7.17 3.68
CA ARG A 163 -27.37 8.04 4.07
C ARG A 163 -28.02 8.72 2.87
N ILE A 164 -28.14 7.98 1.77
CA ILE A 164 -28.74 8.43 0.53
C ILE A 164 -30.01 7.62 0.30
N ALA A 165 -31.04 8.27 -0.24
CA ALA A 165 -32.27 7.63 -0.70
C ALA A 165 -32.57 8.08 -2.14
N PHE A 166 -33.62 7.50 -2.72
CA PHE A 166 -34.11 7.89 -4.04
C PHE A 166 -35.44 8.61 -3.94
N ASP A 167 -35.60 9.67 -4.73
CA ASP A 167 -36.88 10.24 -5.11
C ASP A 167 -37.00 10.17 -6.64
N GLY A 168 -37.72 9.16 -7.14
CA GLY A 168 -37.63 8.75 -8.55
C GLY A 168 -36.21 8.32 -8.93
N HIS A 169 -35.68 8.84 -10.04
CA HIS A 169 -34.29 8.61 -10.49
C HIS A 169 -33.31 9.66 -9.99
N ARG A 170 -33.64 10.35 -8.89
CA ARG A 170 -32.75 11.33 -8.26
C ARG A 170 -32.26 10.82 -6.91
N LEU A 171 -30.98 11.03 -6.63
CA LEU A 171 -30.41 10.79 -5.32
C LEU A 171 -30.76 11.96 -4.40
N ILE A 172 -31.32 11.65 -3.24
CA ILE A 172 -31.66 12.62 -2.19
C ILE A 172 -30.96 12.23 -0.90
N CYS A 173 -30.62 13.22 -0.08
CA CYS A 173 -30.23 13.00 1.31
C CYS A 173 -31.46 13.32 2.18
N PRO A 174 -32.07 12.34 2.87
CA PRO A 174 -33.19 12.62 3.77
C PRO A 174 -32.75 13.60 4.85
N ILE A 175 -33.35 14.79 4.86
CA ILE A 175 -33.12 15.81 5.90
C ILE A 175 -34.20 15.60 6.97
N ASP A 176 -33.98 14.65 7.87
CA ASP A 176 -34.78 14.61 9.10
C ASP A 176 -34.35 15.76 10.03
N GLY A 177 -35.12 16.85 9.96
CA GLY A 177 -35.56 17.70 11.08
C GLY A 177 -34.53 18.30 12.06
N THR A 178 -34.38 19.63 11.97
CA THR A 178 -34.00 20.61 13.02
C THR A 178 -32.57 20.63 13.59
N SER A 179 -31.74 21.55 13.07
CA SER A 179 -30.93 22.48 13.87
C SER A 179 -30.22 23.50 12.95
N THR A 180 -30.79 24.68 12.79
CA THR A 180 -30.02 25.89 12.47
C THR A 180 -29.70 26.60 13.78
N GLN A 181 -28.58 26.25 14.39
CA GLN A 181 -27.84 27.18 15.23
C GLN A 181 -26.48 27.42 14.58
N PRO A 182 -25.95 28.66 14.60
CA PRO A 182 -24.54 28.86 14.29
C PRO A 182 -23.77 27.92 15.21
N VAL A 183 -22.96 27.05 14.63
CA VAL A 183 -22.19 26.09 15.41
C VAL A 183 -21.32 26.91 16.36
N SER A 184 -21.63 26.91 17.66
CA SER A 184 -20.86 27.64 18.68
C SER A 184 -19.46 27.04 18.74
N ILE A 185 -18.50 27.65 18.04
CA ILE A 185 -17.16 27.12 17.93
C ILE A 185 -16.41 27.35 19.25
N ASP A 186 -16.13 26.27 19.96
CA ASP A 186 -15.45 26.29 21.25
C ASP A 186 -13.92 26.44 21.06
N ARG A 187 -13.47 27.58 20.51
CA ARG A 187 -12.05 27.83 20.16
C ARG A 187 -11.08 27.51 21.31
N HIS A 188 -11.50 27.79 22.55
CA HIS A 188 -10.73 27.50 23.77
C HIS A 188 -10.36 26.02 23.91
N LYS A 189 -11.17 25.09 23.38
CA LYS A 189 -10.89 23.63 23.42
C LYS A 189 -9.76 23.19 22.47
N ALA A 190 -9.26 24.08 21.61
CA ALA A 190 -8.11 23.81 20.75
C ALA A 190 -6.77 23.97 21.50
N ALA A 191 -6.74 24.71 22.61
CA ALA A 191 -5.55 24.83 23.45
C ALA A 191 -5.26 23.50 24.17
N ILE A 192 -4.03 23.00 24.04
CA ILE A 192 -3.63 21.72 24.65
C ILE A 192 -2.56 21.98 25.73
N PRO A 193 -2.74 21.52 26.98
CA PRO A 193 -1.71 21.58 28.00
C PRO A 193 -0.53 20.68 27.59
N ARG A 194 0.67 21.26 27.49
CA ARG A 194 1.89 20.57 27.06
C ARG A 194 2.96 20.69 28.16
N LYS A 195 3.81 19.67 28.28
CA LYS A 195 4.93 19.59 29.24
C LYS A 195 6.27 20.14 28.71
N SER A 196 6.29 20.62 27.47
CA SER A 196 7.50 21.09 26.77
C SER A 196 7.16 22.31 25.91
N LEU A 197 8.15 23.17 25.63
CA LEU A 197 8.01 24.29 24.70
C LEU A 197 7.38 23.84 23.37
N SER A 198 6.48 24.68 22.84
CA SER A 198 5.90 24.48 21.53
C SER A 198 6.98 24.51 20.45
N ARG A 199 6.71 23.80 19.36
CA ARG A 199 7.63 23.72 18.22
C ARG A 199 8.07 25.10 17.68
N PRO A 200 7.18 26.10 17.46
CA PRO A 200 7.62 27.41 17.00
C PRO A 200 8.59 28.10 17.97
N VAL A 201 8.28 28.11 19.27
CA VAL A 201 9.12 28.75 20.29
C VAL A 201 10.46 28.02 20.46
N ARG A 202 10.47 26.69 20.40
CA ARG A 202 11.71 25.89 20.44
C ARG A 202 12.63 26.18 19.26
N LEU A 203 12.08 26.28 18.05
CA LEU A 203 12.87 26.59 16.86
C LEU A 203 13.49 27.99 16.95
N ALA A 204 12.78 28.95 17.56
CA ALA A 204 13.32 30.29 17.78
C ALA A 204 14.44 30.30 18.83
N LEU A 205 14.33 29.48 19.88
CA LEU A 205 15.40 29.25 20.86
C LEU A 205 16.63 28.58 20.23
N GLU A 206 16.44 27.52 19.45
CA GLU A 206 17.50 26.81 18.72
C GLU A 206 18.18 27.68 17.66
N ALA A 207 17.43 28.62 17.07
CA ALA A 207 17.92 29.63 16.15
C ALA A 207 18.79 30.71 16.82
N GLY A 208 18.90 30.71 18.15
CA GLY A 208 19.69 31.69 18.90
C GLY A 208 19.07 33.09 18.91
N LEU A 209 17.76 33.21 18.69
CA LEU A 209 17.06 34.50 18.73
C LEU A 209 16.87 35.03 20.16
N PHE A 210 16.92 34.14 21.15
CA PHE A 210 16.77 34.48 22.54
C PHE A 210 18.13 34.73 23.20
N VAL A 211 18.30 35.92 23.77
CA VAL A 211 19.43 36.29 24.63
C VAL A 211 18.93 36.45 26.07
N PRO A 212 19.45 35.64 27.03
CA PRO A 212 19.00 35.70 28.43
C PRO A 212 19.07 37.12 28.99
N GLU A 213 18.10 37.49 29.81
CA GLU A 213 17.99 38.79 30.50
C GLU A 213 17.85 40.03 29.58
N VAL A 214 18.03 39.88 28.26
CA VAL A 214 17.95 40.98 27.28
C VAL A 214 16.68 40.90 26.44
N THR A 215 16.30 39.70 26.00
CA THR A 215 15.18 39.51 25.07
C THR A 215 13.86 39.34 25.82
N THR A 216 12.86 40.12 25.44
CA THR A 216 11.48 40.00 25.95
C THR A 216 10.62 39.12 25.03
N PHE A 217 9.77 38.27 25.62
CA PHE A 217 8.91 37.33 24.91
C PHE A 217 7.42 37.55 25.22
N PHE A 218 6.59 37.57 24.19
CA PHE A 218 5.13 37.66 24.33
C PHE A 218 4.43 36.54 23.55
N ASP A 219 3.56 35.78 24.21
CA ASP A 219 2.76 34.71 23.57
C ASP A 219 1.32 35.18 23.32
N TYR A 220 0.98 35.39 22.05
CA TYR A 220 -0.34 35.86 21.59
C TYR A 220 -1.24 34.66 21.31
N GLY A 221 -2.24 34.43 22.17
CA GLY A 221 -3.06 33.21 22.18
C GLY A 221 -2.41 32.09 22.98
N CYS A 222 -1.90 32.40 24.18
CA CYS A 222 -1.05 31.49 24.96
C CYS A 222 -1.78 30.25 25.52
N GLY A 223 -3.12 30.19 25.46
CA GLY A 223 -3.93 29.17 26.10
C GLY A 223 -3.59 29.04 27.59
N TYR A 224 -3.20 27.85 28.00
CA TYR A 224 -2.77 27.55 29.38
C TYR A 224 -1.46 28.23 29.82
N GLY A 225 -0.73 28.91 28.93
CA GLY A 225 0.48 29.67 29.27
C GLY A 225 1.79 28.85 29.31
N GLY A 226 1.78 27.61 28.81
CA GLY A 226 2.93 26.71 28.96
C GLY A 226 4.22 27.16 28.27
N ASP A 227 4.17 27.96 27.21
CA ASP A 227 5.38 28.52 26.60
C ASP A 227 5.92 29.69 27.43
N ILE A 228 5.04 30.50 28.03
CA ILE A 228 5.40 31.59 28.95
C ILE A 228 6.17 31.02 30.14
N ASP A 229 5.59 30.05 30.84
CA ASP A 229 6.18 29.51 32.07
C ASP A 229 7.59 28.95 31.84
N ARG A 230 7.81 28.27 30.71
CA ARG A 230 9.09 27.63 30.37
C ARG A 230 10.15 28.60 29.87
N ILE A 231 9.73 29.64 29.16
CA ILE A 231 10.65 30.72 28.78
C ILE A 231 11.04 31.51 30.04
N ALA A 232 10.12 31.72 30.99
CA ALA A 232 10.46 32.28 32.30
C ALA A 232 11.45 31.40 33.08
N GLU A 233 11.23 30.08 33.14
CA GLU A 233 12.17 29.12 33.76
C GLU A 233 13.57 29.16 33.12
N GLY A 234 13.67 29.53 31.84
CA GLY A 234 14.92 29.71 31.12
C GLY A 234 15.65 31.02 31.41
N GLY A 235 15.12 31.87 32.29
CA GLY A 235 15.71 33.17 32.66
C GLY A 235 15.32 34.35 31.75
N TYR A 236 14.23 34.23 31.00
CA TYR A 236 13.78 35.28 30.06
C TYR A 236 12.53 35.99 30.58
N SER A 237 12.41 37.29 30.29
CA SER A 237 11.19 38.05 30.56
C SER A 237 10.09 37.58 29.60
N SER A 238 9.01 37.01 30.13
CA SER A 238 7.92 36.47 29.33
C SER A 238 6.55 36.85 29.86
N SER A 239 5.62 37.09 28.94
CA SER A 239 4.20 37.35 29.22
C SER A 239 3.34 36.82 28.08
N GLY A 240 2.02 36.83 28.22
CA GLY A 240 1.15 36.42 27.13
C GLY A 240 -0.32 36.56 27.45
N TRP A 241 -1.12 36.60 26.40
CA TRP A 241 -2.55 36.89 26.44
C TRP A 241 -3.32 35.77 25.74
N ASP A 242 -4.51 35.46 26.23
CA ASP A 242 -5.43 34.54 25.59
C ASP A 242 -6.87 35.03 25.78
N PRO A 243 -7.72 35.03 24.74
CA PRO A 243 -9.09 35.55 24.83
C PRO A 243 -9.98 34.82 25.83
N TYR A 244 -9.65 33.58 26.18
CA TYR A 244 -10.43 32.76 27.11
C TYR A 244 -9.69 32.52 28.43
N TYR A 245 -8.43 32.08 28.37
CA TYR A 245 -7.68 31.65 29.55
C TYR A 245 -7.02 32.81 30.30
N ARG A 246 -6.72 33.93 29.63
CA ARG A 246 -6.05 35.10 30.22
C ARG A 246 -6.56 36.42 29.60
N PRO A 247 -7.88 36.71 29.64
CA PRO A 247 -8.47 37.85 28.93
C PRO A 247 -8.00 39.20 29.48
N ASP A 248 -7.76 39.28 30.79
CA ASP A 248 -7.40 40.53 31.50
C ASP A 248 -5.91 40.87 31.45
N THR A 249 -5.07 40.02 30.83
CA THR A 249 -3.64 40.30 30.73
C THR A 249 -3.38 41.37 29.66
N PRO A 250 -2.65 42.47 29.95
CA PRO A 250 -2.39 43.50 28.96
C PRO A 250 -1.54 42.93 27.82
N ARG A 251 -1.89 43.30 26.59
CA ARG A 251 -1.10 43.00 25.40
C ARG A 251 0.05 44.00 25.31
N THR A 252 1.27 43.57 25.63
CA THR A 252 2.45 44.44 25.70
C THR A 252 3.44 44.14 24.57
N PRO A 253 4.13 45.16 24.02
CA PRO A 253 5.15 44.93 23.02
C PRO A 253 6.35 44.15 23.55
N ALA A 254 6.90 43.24 22.74
CA ALA A 254 8.04 42.40 23.08
C ALA A 254 9.00 42.23 21.88
N ASP A 255 10.24 41.84 22.16
CA ASP A 255 11.25 41.57 21.13
C ASP A 255 10.84 40.40 20.25
N ILE A 256 10.37 39.32 20.87
CA ILE A 256 9.85 38.14 20.18
C ILE A 256 8.37 37.97 20.52
N VAL A 257 7.51 37.98 19.51
CA VAL A 257 6.09 37.68 19.66
C VAL A 257 5.79 36.34 19.00
N ASN A 258 5.09 35.44 19.70
CA ASN A 258 4.63 34.17 19.16
C ASN A 258 3.13 34.23 18.87
N LEU A 259 2.75 33.99 17.61
CA LEU A 259 1.39 33.73 17.15
C LEU A 259 1.29 32.24 16.75
N GLY A 260 1.48 31.38 17.75
CA GLY A 260 1.67 29.95 17.56
C GLY A 260 0.35 29.18 17.51
N TYR A 261 -0.05 28.74 16.32
CA TYR A 261 -1.26 27.95 16.08
C TYR A 261 -2.59 28.67 16.41
N VAL A 262 -2.61 30.00 16.27
CA VAL A 262 -3.80 30.83 16.51
C VAL A 262 -4.61 31.07 15.23
N ILE A 263 -3.95 31.45 14.13
CA ILE A 263 -4.64 31.78 12.87
C ILE A 263 -5.35 30.58 12.23
N ASN A 264 -5.01 29.36 12.63
CA ASN A 264 -5.65 28.13 12.18
C ASN A 264 -6.88 27.75 13.00
N VAL A 265 -7.22 28.47 14.08
CA VAL A 265 -8.42 28.21 14.91
C VAL A 265 -9.44 29.36 14.88
N ILE A 266 -9.17 30.43 14.13
CA ILE A 266 -10.08 31.55 13.90
C ILE A 266 -10.82 31.32 12.58
N GLU A 267 -12.13 31.09 12.67
CA GLU A 267 -13.01 30.86 11.52
C GLU A 267 -13.30 32.13 10.70
N ASP A 268 -13.38 33.28 11.36
CA ASP A 268 -13.65 34.56 10.71
C ASP A 268 -12.38 35.12 10.05
N LEU A 269 -12.46 35.38 8.75
CA LEU A 269 -11.30 35.84 7.96
C LEU A 269 -10.82 37.24 8.37
N ALA A 270 -11.74 38.14 8.74
CA ALA A 270 -11.40 39.50 9.13
C ALA A 270 -10.73 39.52 10.51
N GLU A 271 -11.25 38.75 11.46
CA GLU A 271 -10.66 38.55 12.79
C GLU A 271 -9.30 37.88 12.68
N ARG A 272 -9.16 36.86 11.82
CA ARG A 272 -7.89 36.16 11.59
C ARG A 272 -6.81 37.10 11.05
N ARG A 273 -7.19 37.98 10.11
CA ARG A 273 -6.32 39.04 9.59
C ARG A 273 -5.95 40.02 10.70
N GLN A 274 -6.92 40.45 11.49
CA GLN A 274 -6.71 41.41 12.57
C GLN A 274 -5.81 40.85 13.68
N ALA A 275 -5.91 39.56 14.01
CA ALA A 275 -5.05 38.90 14.98
C ALA A 275 -3.58 38.87 14.52
N LEU A 276 -3.34 38.61 13.23
CA LEU A 276 -2.00 38.65 12.65
C LEU A 276 -1.40 40.07 12.68
N LEU A 277 -2.20 41.09 12.34
CA LEU A 277 -1.79 42.50 12.41
C LEU A 277 -1.50 42.94 13.85
N GLN A 278 -2.35 42.58 14.81
CA GLN A 278 -2.15 42.92 16.23
C GLN A 278 -0.91 42.24 16.82
N ALA A 279 -0.66 40.97 16.48
CA ALA A 279 0.59 40.31 16.89
C ALA A 279 1.82 41.00 16.29
N TRP A 280 1.72 41.45 15.04
CA TRP A 280 2.80 42.21 14.40
C TRP A 280 3.05 43.57 15.06
N GLU A 281 2.00 44.33 15.41
CA GLU A 281 2.12 45.61 16.12
C GLU A 281 2.88 45.48 17.45
N LEU A 282 2.71 44.36 18.16
CA LEU A 282 3.41 44.08 19.41
C LEU A 282 4.88 43.64 19.20
N THR A 283 5.27 43.31 17.97
CA THR A 283 6.59 42.75 17.65
C THR A 283 7.63 43.85 17.45
N ARG A 284 8.70 43.85 18.27
CA ARG A 284 9.85 44.74 18.11
C ARG A 284 10.96 44.17 17.23
N GLN A 285 11.22 42.86 17.27
CA GLN A 285 12.29 42.23 16.48
C GLN A 285 11.77 41.09 15.58
N VAL A 286 11.19 40.04 16.15
CA VAL A 286 10.78 38.83 15.40
C VAL A 286 9.38 38.37 15.76
N LEU A 287 8.52 38.23 14.76
CA LEU A 287 7.22 37.59 14.89
C LEU A 287 7.33 36.14 14.44
N ILE A 288 6.93 35.22 15.30
CA ILE A 288 6.82 33.80 15.00
C ILE A 288 5.37 33.51 14.62
N VAL A 289 5.13 33.09 13.39
CA VAL A 289 3.79 32.68 12.93
C VAL A 289 3.81 31.18 12.68
N ALA A 290 2.88 30.46 13.32
CA ALA A 290 2.70 29.03 13.06
C ALA A 290 1.24 28.67 12.82
N ALA A 291 1.00 27.79 11.84
CA ALA A 291 -0.30 27.22 11.55
C ALA A 291 -0.16 25.73 11.18
N GLN A 292 -1.27 24.99 11.25
CA GLN A 292 -1.28 23.61 10.79
C GLN A 292 -1.23 23.57 9.27
N VAL A 293 -0.34 22.76 8.70
CA VAL A 293 -0.18 22.60 7.25
C VAL A 293 -0.80 21.29 6.76
N SER A 294 -1.58 21.34 5.68
CA SER A 294 -2.17 20.18 5.00
C SER A 294 -1.06 19.38 4.30
N ILE A 295 -1.12 18.06 4.45
CA ILE A 295 -0.41 17.11 3.60
C ILE A 295 -1.52 16.22 3.11
N ASP A 296 -1.92 16.41 1.84
CA ASP A 296 -3.13 15.90 1.18
C ASP A 296 -3.78 14.69 1.86
N ASP A 297 -4.95 14.96 2.45
CA ASP A 297 -5.88 14.01 3.04
C ASP A 297 -7.30 14.58 2.82
N ARG A 298 -7.77 14.53 1.57
CA ARG A 298 -9.20 14.70 1.25
C ARG A 298 -9.81 13.31 1.26
N ASP A 299 -10.15 12.81 2.45
CA ASP A 299 -11.15 11.74 2.64
C ASP A 299 -11.47 11.55 4.12
N ARG A 300 -12.15 12.56 4.68
CA ARG A 300 -13.01 12.36 5.85
C ARG A 300 -14.23 13.24 5.66
N GLY A 301 -15.41 12.64 5.85
CA GLY A 301 -16.70 13.34 5.90
C GLY A 301 -16.74 14.33 7.06
N ILE A 302 -16.10 15.48 6.85
CA ILE A 302 -16.02 16.58 7.79
C ILE A 302 -16.85 17.70 7.22
N VAL A 303 -17.71 18.29 8.06
CA VAL A 303 -18.52 19.45 7.68
C VAL A 303 -17.56 20.61 7.42
N ALA A 304 -17.40 20.95 6.13
CA ALA A 304 -16.68 22.14 5.73
C ALA A 304 -17.40 23.38 6.28
N TYR A 305 -16.65 24.29 6.90
CA TYR A 305 -17.18 25.54 7.45
C TYR A 305 -16.20 26.65 7.10
N GLY A 306 -16.61 27.63 6.29
CA GLY A 306 -15.69 28.62 5.73
C GLY A 306 -14.58 27.97 4.89
N ASP A 307 -13.32 28.31 5.18
CA ASP A 307 -12.12 27.79 4.50
C ASP A 307 -11.37 26.73 5.34
N GLY A 308 -12.03 26.14 6.32
CA GLY A 308 -11.49 25.10 7.20
C GLY A 308 -12.52 24.04 7.55
N ILE A 309 -12.22 23.26 8.59
CA ILE A 309 -13.06 22.17 9.06
C ILE A 309 -13.54 22.37 10.50
N ILE A 310 -14.75 21.92 10.84
CA ILE A 310 -15.17 21.79 12.23
C ILE A 310 -14.76 20.40 12.73
N THR A 311 -13.96 20.35 13.80
CA THR A 311 -13.54 19.08 14.41
C THR A 311 -14.66 18.46 15.25
N SER A 312 -14.53 17.17 15.59
CA SER A 312 -15.45 16.46 16.49
C SER A 312 -15.53 17.05 17.91
N ARG A 313 -14.69 18.05 18.25
CA ARG A 313 -14.71 18.80 19.51
C ARG A 313 -15.37 20.18 19.39
N ASN A 314 -16.05 20.44 18.27
CA ASN A 314 -16.69 21.71 17.94
C ASN A 314 -15.70 22.89 17.83
N THR A 315 -14.48 22.63 17.33
CA THR A 315 -13.46 23.67 17.11
C THR A 315 -13.20 23.85 15.61
N PHE A 316 -13.00 25.09 15.16
CA PHE A 316 -12.58 25.37 13.79
C PHE A 316 -11.10 25.04 13.62
N GLN A 317 -10.75 24.43 12.49
CA GLN A 317 -9.37 24.13 12.13
C GLN A 317 -9.14 24.37 10.64
N LYS A 318 -8.38 25.41 10.29
CA LYS A 318 -7.83 25.57 8.93
C LYS A 318 -6.51 24.83 8.81
N TYR A 319 -6.33 24.09 7.73
CA TYR A 319 -5.05 23.54 7.30
C TYR A 319 -4.58 24.34 6.09
N TYR A 320 -3.38 24.91 6.18
CA TYR A 320 -2.79 25.69 5.09
C TYR A 320 -1.88 24.82 4.24
N GLU A 321 -1.74 25.06 2.96
CA GLU A 321 -0.53 24.59 2.27
C GLU A 321 0.69 25.41 2.71
N GLN A 322 1.90 24.86 2.60
CA GLN A 322 3.12 25.57 3.04
C GLN A 322 3.28 26.92 2.30
N GLU A 323 3.04 26.93 0.99
CA GLU A 323 3.12 28.13 0.14
C GLU A 323 1.94 29.08 0.37
N GLU A 324 0.73 28.55 0.61
CA GLU A 324 -0.46 29.34 0.97
C GLU A 324 -0.23 30.13 2.26
N LEU A 325 0.32 29.48 3.30
CA LEU A 325 0.62 30.14 4.57
C LEU A 325 1.65 31.26 4.42
N LYS A 326 2.71 31.02 3.63
CA LYS A 326 3.72 32.06 3.35
C LYS A 326 3.07 33.26 2.68
N THR A 327 2.33 33.02 1.61
CA THR A 327 1.68 34.05 0.80
C THR A 327 0.72 34.88 1.65
N TYR A 328 -0.07 34.22 2.51
CA TYR A 328 -0.98 34.90 3.43
C TYR A 328 -0.23 35.83 4.41
N ILE A 329 0.85 35.35 5.03
CA ILE A 329 1.65 36.16 5.98
C ILE A 329 2.25 37.37 5.27
N ASP A 330 2.89 37.14 4.12
CA ASP A 330 3.59 38.17 3.36
C ASP A 330 2.62 39.26 2.88
N GLN A 331 1.42 38.88 2.41
CA GLN A 331 0.41 39.84 1.94
C GLN A 331 -0.24 40.64 3.06
N VAL A 332 -0.49 40.02 4.22
CA VAL A 332 -1.13 40.74 5.34
C VAL A 332 -0.15 41.69 6.01
N LEU A 333 1.11 41.28 6.17
CA LEU A 333 2.13 42.07 6.86
C LEU A 333 2.92 43.00 5.93
N ASN A 334 2.89 42.73 4.62
CA ASN A 334 3.73 43.39 3.61
C ASN A 334 5.23 43.27 3.93
N VAL A 335 5.66 42.10 4.41
CA VAL A 335 7.06 41.76 4.78
C VAL A 335 7.34 40.31 4.39
N ASP A 336 8.51 40.02 3.81
CA ASP A 336 8.91 38.65 3.44
C ASP A 336 9.13 37.77 4.69
N SER A 337 8.33 36.72 4.81
CA SER A 337 8.45 35.74 5.88
C SER A 337 9.45 34.62 5.54
N ILE A 338 10.31 34.27 6.51
CA ILE A 338 11.36 33.26 6.35
C ILE A 338 10.87 31.90 6.88
N PRO A 339 10.82 30.84 6.05
CA PRO A 339 10.42 29.50 6.50
C PRO A 339 11.49 28.86 7.40
N VAL A 340 11.10 28.48 8.61
CA VAL A 340 11.99 27.80 9.57
C VAL A 340 11.59 26.36 9.87
N GLY A 341 10.38 25.97 9.47
CA GLY A 341 9.91 24.59 9.47
C GLY A 341 8.54 24.47 8.81
N LEU A 342 8.05 23.23 8.65
CA LEU A 342 6.71 23.00 8.11
C LEU A 342 5.65 23.72 8.98
N GLY A 343 4.93 24.65 8.38
CA GLY A 343 3.91 25.49 8.99
C GLY A 343 4.43 26.56 9.93
N ILE A 344 5.72 26.92 9.90
CA ILE A 344 6.35 27.86 10.84
C ILE A 344 7.23 28.85 10.09
N TYR A 345 6.96 30.13 10.30
CA TYR A 345 7.61 31.27 9.67
C TYR A 345 8.11 32.28 10.71
N PHE A 346 9.28 32.86 10.48
CA PHE A 346 9.77 34.03 11.21
C PHE A 346 9.67 35.27 10.32
N VAL A 347 9.13 36.35 10.87
CA VAL A 347 9.00 37.65 10.20
C VAL A 347 9.82 38.65 11.02
N PHE A 348 10.86 39.22 10.41
CA PHE A 348 11.77 40.15 11.09
C PHE A 348 11.33 41.59 10.82
N ARG A 349 11.39 42.44 11.83
CA ARG A 349 11.18 43.90 11.70
C ARG A 349 12.31 44.58 10.93
N ASP A 350 13.52 44.07 11.09
CA ASP A 350 14.74 44.57 10.46
C ASP A 350 15.17 43.63 9.34
N GLU A 351 15.22 44.17 8.11
CA GLU A 351 15.60 43.44 6.92
C GLU A 351 17.06 42.92 6.99
N THR A 352 17.95 43.64 7.67
CA THR A 352 19.34 43.23 7.85
C THR A 352 19.49 42.03 8.79
N GLN A 353 18.60 41.93 9.79
CA GLN A 353 18.50 40.75 10.65
C GLN A 353 17.92 39.55 9.89
N ALA A 354 16.91 39.78 9.03
CA ALA A 354 16.40 38.75 8.14
C ALA A 354 17.48 38.20 7.19
N GLU A 355 18.33 39.04 6.61
CA GLU A 355 19.46 38.59 5.77
C GLU A 355 20.52 37.85 6.57
N THR A 356 20.89 38.36 7.75
CA THR A 356 21.85 37.69 8.65
C THR A 356 21.35 36.30 9.06
N PHE A 357 20.06 36.18 9.35
CA PHE A 357 19.40 34.92 9.66
C PHE A 357 19.34 33.97 8.44
N ARG A 358 19.13 34.49 7.23
CA ARG A 358 19.22 33.70 5.98
C ARG A 358 20.62 33.17 5.72
N VAL A 359 21.66 33.99 5.91
CA VAL A 359 23.07 33.63 5.69
C VAL A 359 23.61 32.67 6.74
N SER A 360 23.16 32.75 7.99
CA SER A 360 23.59 31.83 9.06
C SER A 360 23.17 30.37 8.82
N ARG A 361 22.14 30.12 7.98
CA ARG A 361 21.75 28.78 7.50
C ARG A 361 22.73 28.15 6.51
N PHE A 362 23.65 28.92 5.93
CA PHE A 362 24.58 28.45 4.87
C PHE A 362 26.06 28.43 5.29
N ARG A 363 26.40 28.66 6.56
CA ARG A 363 27.81 28.63 7.02
C ARG A 363 28.22 27.29 7.64
N SER A 364 29.11 26.58 6.96
CA SER A 364 30.03 25.61 7.56
C SER A 364 31.00 26.35 8.50
N ARG A 365 31.00 26.02 9.79
CA ARG A 365 31.92 26.61 10.77
C ARG A 365 33.19 25.76 10.90
N THR A 366 34.29 26.29 10.39
CA THR A 366 35.67 25.83 10.66
C THR A 366 36.21 26.52 11.92
N THR A 367 36.93 25.79 12.78
CA THR A 367 37.60 26.36 13.97
C THR A 367 39.02 25.78 14.12
N THR A 368 39.95 26.65 14.49
CA THR A 368 41.41 26.46 14.63
C THR A 368 41.80 25.39 15.67
N PRO A 369 42.91 24.63 15.50
CA PRO A 369 43.21 23.46 16.33
C PRO A 369 43.86 23.82 17.69
N LYS A 370 43.60 23.00 18.71
CA LYS A 370 44.45 22.89 19.91
C LYS A 370 45.37 21.68 19.79
N ILE A 371 46.61 21.88 20.20
CA ILE A 371 47.68 20.87 20.27
C ILE A 371 47.19 19.67 21.08
N GLN A 372 47.25 18.48 20.47
CA GLN A 372 46.96 17.21 21.14
C GLN A 372 48.24 16.48 21.48
N THR A 373 48.39 16.20 22.77
CA THR A 373 49.34 15.24 23.33
C THR A 373 48.87 13.82 23.03
N THR A 374 49.82 12.96 22.64
CA THR A 374 49.80 11.48 22.61
C THR A 374 48.82 10.78 21.65
N ILE A 375 49.36 10.25 20.55
CA ILE A 375 48.69 9.36 19.59
C ILE A 375 48.65 7.94 20.19
N LYS A 376 47.49 7.48 20.66
CA LYS A 376 47.20 6.05 20.89
C LYS A 376 46.72 5.42 19.58
N ARG A 377 47.02 4.14 19.33
CA ARG A 377 46.62 3.40 18.11
C ARG A 377 45.21 2.84 18.28
N PHE A 378 44.51 2.56 17.17
CA PHE A 378 43.14 2.00 17.21
C PHE A 378 43.07 0.68 18.01
N GLU A 379 44.13 -0.12 17.94
CA GLU A 379 44.31 -1.37 18.71
C GLU A 379 44.13 -1.17 20.22
N ASP A 380 44.48 0.02 20.75
CA ASP A 380 44.35 0.35 22.17
C ASP A 380 42.89 0.59 22.60
N TYR A 381 41.96 0.72 21.63
CA TYR A 381 40.55 1.06 21.83
C TYR A 381 39.58 0.00 21.34
N GLU A 382 40.05 -1.08 20.71
CA GLU A 382 39.22 -2.08 20.05
C GLU A 382 38.15 -2.64 21.01
N SER A 383 38.55 -3.15 22.17
CA SER A 383 37.63 -3.71 23.17
C SER A 383 36.57 -2.71 23.66
N LEU A 384 36.94 -1.44 23.78
CA LEU A 384 36.05 -0.37 24.22
C LEU A 384 35.06 0.04 23.11
N LEU A 385 35.47 -0.03 21.84
CA LEU A 385 34.68 0.37 20.68
C LEU A 385 33.79 -0.77 20.12
N THR A 386 34.12 -2.04 20.36
CA THR A 386 33.34 -3.20 19.86
C THR A 386 31.85 -3.14 20.21
N PRO A 387 31.41 -2.85 21.45
CA PRO A 387 29.98 -2.75 21.76
C PRO A 387 29.26 -1.67 20.95
N LEU A 388 29.95 -0.57 20.63
CA LEU A 388 29.41 0.48 19.77
C LEU A 388 29.31 0.02 18.31
N MET A 389 30.30 -0.73 17.80
CA MET A 389 30.27 -1.31 16.45
C MET A 389 29.13 -2.32 16.29
N GLU A 390 28.94 -3.20 17.27
CA GLU A 390 27.85 -4.18 17.29
C GLU A 390 26.48 -3.49 17.34
N PHE A 391 26.33 -2.45 18.17
CA PHE A 391 25.11 -1.65 18.22
C PHE A 391 24.79 -1.02 16.86
N VAL A 392 25.76 -0.37 16.23
CA VAL A 392 25.56 0.26 14.91
C VAL A 392 25.25 -0.80 13.85
N THR A 393 25.90 -1.95 13.89
CA THR A 393 25.63 -3.10 13.00
C THR A 393 24.19 -3.58 13.13
N GLN A 394 23.67 -3.68 14.37
CA GLN A 394 22.31 -4.16 14.62
C GLN A 394 21.24 -3.10 14.31
N ARG A 395 21.52 -1.82 14.60
CA ARG A 395 20.52 -0.74 14.59
C ARG A 395 20.62 0.20 13.40
N GLY A 396 21.71 0.15 12.63
CA GLY A 396 21.95 1.02 11.48
C GLY A 396 22.08 2.52 11.83
N ARG A 397 22.27 2.85 13.11
CA ARG A 397 22.34 4.22 13.63
C ARG A 397 23.19 4.24 14.91
N LEU A 398 23.63 5.44 15.30
CA LEU A 398 24.26 5.65 16.61
C LEU A 398 23.27 5.51 17.77
N PRO A 399 23.73 5.05 18.95
CA PRO A 399 22.90 4.93 20.14
C PRO A 399 22.48 6.30 20.68
N THR A 400 21.27 6.36 21.24
CA THR A 400 20.81 7.47 22.07
C THR A 400 21.09 7.18 23.54
N LYS A 401 20.91 8.18 24.41
CA LYS A 401 21.26 8.08 25.84
C LYS A 401 20.56 6.88 26.49
N GLY A 402 21.35 5.99 27.11
CA GLY A 402 20.87 4.81 27.82
C GLY A 402 20.63 3.56 26.95
N GLU A 403 20.99 3.58 25.66
CA GLU A 403 20.89 2.40 24.79
C GLU A 403 22.18 1.56 24.74
N LEU A 404 23.29 2.08 25.28
CA LEU A 404 24.60 1.42 25.27
C LEU A 404 25.14 1.33 26.70
N GLU A 405 25.51 0.13 27.13
CA GLU A 405 25.94 -0.13 28.52
C GLU A 405 27.23 0.59 28.88
N ASN A 406 28.22 0.59 27.97
CA ASN A 406 29.51 1.26 28.16
C ASN A 406 29.52 2.74 27.70
N GLU A 407 28.35 3.40 27.66
CA GLU A 407 28.21 4.80 27.24
C GLU A 407 29.06 5.77 28.09
N SER A 408 29.16 5.52 29.40
CA SER A 408 29.96 6.34 30.32
C SER A 408 31.45 6.28 30.00
N GLU A 409 31.98 5.08 29.78
CA GLU A 409 33.40 4.83 29.47
C GLU A 409 33.79 5.48 28.14
N LEU A 410 32.94 5.34 27.11
CA LEU A 410 33.15 5.97 25.81
C LEU A 410 33.14 7.51 25.89
N ARG A 411 32.32 8.08 26.78
CA ARG A 411 32.28 9.54 26.99
C ARG A 411 33.49 10.05 27.75
N VAL A 412 34.05 9.27 28.67
CA VAL A 412 35.29 9.64 29.37
C VAL A 412 36.46 9.72 28.39
N GLU A 413 36.63 8.71 27.54
CA GLU A 413 37.78 8.65 26.62
C GLU A 413 37.60 9.58 25.39
N PHE A 414 36.42 9.59 24.76
CA PHE A 414 36.21 10.29 23.48
C PHE A 414 35.37 11.58 23.61
N GLY A 415 34.84 11.88 24.79
CA GLY A 415 33.93 13.01 25.06
C GLY A 415 32.50 12.78 24.56
N THR A 416 32.32 12.26 23.34
CA THR A 416 31.00 11.98 22.76
C THR A 416 30.99 10.68 21.97
N ILE A 417 29.84 10.00 21.90
CA ILE A 417 29.65 8.80 21.09
C ILE A 417 29.95 9.04 19.61
N ARG A 418 29.61 10.23 19.09
CA ARG A 418 29.91 10.60 17.70
C ARG A 418 31.41 10.64 17.42
N ARG A 419 32.21 11.11 18.38
CA ARG A 419 33.68 11.09 18.28
C ARG A 419 34.24 9.68 18.38
N ALA A 420 33.71 8.86 19.29
CA ALA A 420 34.07 7.44 19.36
C ALA A 420 33.83 6.73 18.01
N PHE A 421 32.68 6.98 17.38
CA PHE A 421 32.38 6.41 16.06
C PHE A 421 33.22 7.00 14.92
N GLN A 422 33.67 8.25 15.03
CA GLN A 422 34.63 8.83 14.07
C GLN A 422 35.96 8.08 14.09
N VAL A 423 36.42 7.60 15.25
CA VAL A 423 37.62 6.77 15.36
C VAL A 423 37.42 5.42 14.66
N ILE A 424 36.26 4.78 14.84
CA ILE A 424 35.88 3.56 14.08
C ILE A 424 35.89 3.85 12.57
N SER A 425 35.30 4.95 12.14
CA SER A 425 35.19 5.34 10.73
C SER A 425 36.54 5.67 10.07
N GLN A 426 37.61 5.90 10.86
CA GLN A 426 38.95 6.13 10.32
C GLN A 426 39.65 4.83 9.89
N VAL A 427 39.20 3.69 10.41
CA VAL A 427 39.82 2.37 10.18
C VAL A 427 38.87 1.35 9.54
N THR A 428 37.62 1.76 9.25
CA THR A 428 36.60 0.93 8.61
C THR A 428 36.06 1.62 7.37
N ASP A 429 35.48 0.85 6.44
CA ASP A 429 34.87 1.42 5.23
C ASP A 429 33.53 2.07 5.58
N LYS A 430 33.37 3.33 5.19
CA LYS A 430 32.13 4.07 5.36
C LYS A 430 30.98 3.47 4.54
N GLU A 431 31.25 2.92 3.36
CA GLU A 431 30.23 2.35 2.49
C GLU A 431 29.56 1.13 3.14
N GLU A 432 30.29 0.35 3.94
CA GLU A 432 29.75 -0.79 4.70
C GLU A 432 28.75 -0.33 5.77
N TRP A 433 29.06 0.76 6.50
CA TRP A 433 28.14 1.33 7.49
C TRP A 433 26.89 1.93 6.85
N ASP A 434 27.03 2.61 5.71
CA ASP A 434 25.91 3.14 4.95
C ASP A 434 25.02 1.98 4.42
N ALA A 435 25.62 0.87 3.99
CA ALA A 435 24.89 -0.34 3.58
C ALA A 435 24.12 -0.98 4.76
N ILE A 436 24.71 -1.04 5.95
CA ILE A 436 24.03 -1.51 7.18
C ILE A 436 22.82 -0.62 7.50
N ALA A 437 23.01 0.71 7.52
CA ALA A 437 21.94 1.67 7.76
C ALA A 437 20.80 1.50 6.72
N GLN A 438 21.16 1.31 5.45
CA GLN A 438 20.20 1.11 4.37
C GLN A 438 19.45 -0.22 4.47
N LYS A 439 20.13 -1.31 4.86
CA LYS A 439 19.48 -2.61 5.13
C LYS A 439 18.46 -2.47 6.27
N ARG A 440 18.84 -1.82 7.36
CA ARG A 440 17.93 -1.58 8.49
C ARG A 440 16.73 -0.72 8.12
N ARG A 441 16.93 0.32 7.29
CA ARG A 441 15.82 1.09 6.70
C ARG A 441 14.86 0.19 5.95
N GLN A 442 15.36 -0.66 5.06
CA GLN A 442 14.52 -1.54 4.25
C GLN A 442 13.70 -2.51 5.11
N ASP A 443 14.28 -3.09 6.17
CA ASP A 443 13.56 -3.98 7.08
C ASP A 443 12.44 -3.26 7.86
N LEU A 444 12.68 -2.02 8.31
CA LEU A 444 11.66 -1.21 8.98
C LEU A 444 10.53 -0.79 8.02
N LEU A 445 10.86 -0.46 6.77
CA LEU A 445 9.86 -0.18 5.74
C LEU A 445 9.01 -1.42 5.45
N LEU A 446 9.62 -2.60 5.32
CA LEU A 446 8.92 -3.87 5.14
C LEU A 446 7.95 -4.13 6.31
N TYR A 447 8.41 -3.96 7.55
CA TYR A 447 7.58 -4.10 8.75
C TYR A 447 6.37 -3.14 8.76
N LEU A 448 6.58 -1.85 8.50
CA LEU A 448 5.53 -0.84 8.47
C LEU A 448 4.55 -1.05 7.30
N ALA A 449 5.07 -1.44 6.14
CA ALA A 449 4.29 -1.77 4.95
C ALA A 449 3.35 -2.95 5.26
N LEU A 450 3.90 -4.08 5.73
CA LEU A 450 3.11 -5.27 6.04
C LEU A 450 2.11 -5.07 7.19
N SER A 451 2.41 -4.18 8.14
CA SER A 451 1.48 -3.83 9.23
C SER A 451 0.20 -3.14 8.73
N ARG A 452 0.14 -2.71 7.46
CA ARG A 452 -1.06 -2.10 6.87
C ARG A 452 -2.18 -3.09 6.53
N PHE A 453 -1.86 -4.37 6.38
CA PHE A 453 -2.85 -5.44 6.17
C PHE A 453 -3.57 -5.84 7.47
N GLY A 454 -3.17 -5.26 8.61
CA GLY A 454 -3.90 -5.30 9.87
C GLY A 454 -3.95 -3.90 10.47
N ASN A 455 -3.73 -3.79 11.77
CA ASN A 455 -3.62 -2.48 12.43
C ASN A 455 -2.17 -2.02 12.52
N ARG A 456 -1.79 -1.08 11.63
CA ARG A 456 -0.48 -0.44 11.71
C ARG A 456 -0.34 0.29 13.07
N PRO A 457 0.67 -0.05 13.89
CA PRO A 457 0.76 0.45 15.26
C PRO A 457 1.05 1.95 15.27
N LYS A 458 0.29 2.73 16.04
CA LYS A 458 0.58 4.15 16.26
C LYS A 458 1.96 4.30 16.88
N SER A 459 2.64 5.43 16.64
CA SER A 459 4.00 5.68 17.17
C SER A 459 4.14 5.39 18.68
N ARG A 460 3.14 5.71 19.50
CA ARG A 460 3.15 5.47 20.97
C ARG A 460 3.09 3.99 21.36
N GLN A 461 2.58 3.13 20.48
CA GLN A 461 2.48 1.68 20.70
C GLN A 461 3.81 0.98 20.35
N LEU A 462 4.73 1.66 19.67
CA LEU A 462 6.06 1.14 19.41
C LEU A 462 6.95 1.28 20.65
N SER A 463 7.81 0.28 20.87
CA SER A 463 8.86 0.36 21.90
C SER A 463 9.74 1.60 21.69
N SER A 464 10.34 2.09 22.77
CA SER A 464 11.28 3.22 22.72
C SER A 464 12.38 2.98 21.68
N THR A 465 12.94 1.77 21.65
CA THR A 465 14.04 1.41 20.75
C THR A 465 13.62 1.48 19.27
N VAL A 466 12.42 1.00 18.92
CA VAL A 466 11.92 1.08 17.53
C VAL A 466 11.55 2.52 17.16
N ARG A 467 11.06 3.32 18.12
CA ARG A 467 10.81 4.75 17.88
C ARG A 467 12.10 5.51 17.57
N GLU A 468 13.18 5.25 18.30
CA GLU A 468 14.48 5.89 18.05
C GLU A 468 15.11 5.41 16.74
N ASP A 469 14.97 4.12 16.38
CA ASP A 469 15.34 3.62 15.05
C ASP A 469 14.65 4.40 13.94
N ILE A 470 13.32 4.49 14.02
CA ILE A 470 12.51 5.16 13.00
C ILE A 470 12.85 6.65 12.91
N LYS A 471 13.07 7.29 14.06
CA LYS A 471 13.42 8.71 14.13
C LYS A 471 14.78 8.98 13.50
N ALA A 472 15.81 8.21 13.84
CA ALA A 472 17.14 8.42 13.30
C ALA A 472 17.26 8.03 11.82
N LEU A 473 16.60 6.95 11.39
CA LEU A 473 16.74 6.43 10.03
C LEU A 473 15.86 7.15 9.01
N PHE A 474 14.69 7.68 9.40
CA PHE A 474 13.71 8.28 8.48
C PHE A 474 13.32 9.72 8.85
N GLY A 475 13.83 10.28 9.94
CA GLY A 475 13.42 11.60 10.45
C GLY A 475 12.08 11.59 11.19
N GLY A 476 11.41 10.44 11.30
CA GLY A 476 10.18 10.29 12.09
C GLY A 476 9.20 9.24 11.58
N TYR A 477 8.24 8.88 12.43
CA TYR A 477 7.29 7.80 12.17
C TYR A 477 6.37 8.06 10.96
N LYS A 478 5.92 9.30 10.75
CA LYS A 478 5.07 9.66 9.60
C LYS A 478 5.83 9.45 8.28
N GLN A 479 7.07 9.91 8.20
CA GLN A 479 7.89 9.75 6.99
C GLN A 479 8.17 8.28 6.68
N ALA A 480 8.48 7.48 7.71
CA ALA A 480 8.65 6.04 7.54
C ALA A 480 7.38 5.34 7.01
N CYS A 481 6.19 5.77 7.47
CA CYS A 481 4.92 5.25 6.94
C CYS A 481 4.69 5.62 5.47
N ILE A 482 4.97 6.88 5.08
CA ILE A 482 4.83 7.33 3.69
C ILE A 482 5.73 6.51 2.76
N LEU A 483 7.00 6.33 3.14
CA LEU A 483 7.95 5.53 2.37
C LEU A 483 7.53 4.05 2.30
N ALA A 484 6.97 3.51 3.38
CA ALA A 484 6.45 2.14 3.40
C ALA A 484 5.22 1.98 2.49
N ASP A 485 4.35 2.99 2.43
CA ASP A 485 3.19 3.03 1.55
C ASP A 485 3.59 3.17 0.07
N ALA A 486 4.58 4.01 -0.22
CA ALA A 486 5.17 4.10 -1.56
C ALA A 486 5.81 2.76 -2.00
N MET A 487 6.49 2.07 -1.07
CA MET A 487 7.06 0.74 -1.34
C MET A 487 5.97 -0.29 -1.68
N LEU A 488 4.84 -0.29 -0.96
CA LEU A 488 3.67 -1.12 -1.28
C LEU A 488 3.09 -0.82 -2.66
N LEU A 489 2.91 0.47 -2.98
CA LEU A 489 2.39 0.88 -4.29
C LEU A 489 3.29 0.40 -5.43
N SER A 490 4.62 0.36 -5.21
CA SER A 490 5.57 -0.12 -6.21
C SER A 490 5.46 -1.62 -6.52
N LEU A 491 4.73 -2.42 -5.74
CA LEU A 491 4.40 -3.80 -6.09
C LEU A 491 3.48 -3.92 -7.31
N ARG A 492 2.76 -2.84 -7.66
CA ARG A 492 1.88 -2.81 -8.85
C ARG A 492 2.68 -2.83 -10.15
N ASP A 493 3.96 -2.45 -10.10
CA ASP A 493 4.88 -2.48 -11.23
C ASP A 493 5.45 -3.89 -11.40
N LEU A 494 4.77 -4.72 -12.18
CA LEU A 494 5.17 -6.10 -12.42
C LEU A 494 6.46 -6.22 -13.26
N ASP A 495 6.80 -5.22 -14.07
CA ASP A 495 8.07 -5.21 -14.83
C ASP A 495 9.26 -5.04 -13.89
N LYS A 496 9.12 -4.20 -12.86
CA LYS A 496 10.10 -4.10 -11.78
C LYS A 496 10.24 -5.40 -10.99
N ILE A 497 9.12 -6.09 -10.68
CA ILE A 497 9.17 -7.41 -10.03
C ILE A 497 9.87 -8.43 -10.95
N ALA A 498 9.58 -8.42 -12.24
CA ALA A 498 10.23 -9.28 -13.23
C ALA A 498 11.74 -9.07 -13.23
N ALA A 499 12.20 -7.81 -13.30
CA ALA A 499 13.62 -7.48 -13.26
C ALA A 499 14.30 -7.96 -11.97
N LEU A 500 13.67 -7.79 -10.81
CA LEU A 500 14.20 -8.27 -9.54
C LEU A 500 14.26 -9.81 -9.49
N CYS A 501 13.24 -10.49 -9.99
CA CYS A 501 13.20 -11.95 -10.07
C CYS A 501 14.30 -12.49 -10.99
N GLN A 502 14.48 -11.88 -12.18
CA GLN A 502 15.50 -12.31 -13.15
C GLN A 502 16.92 -12.03 -12.66
N ASN A 503 17.12 -10.96 -11.88
CA ASN A 503 18.41 -10.62 -11.29
C ASN A 503 18.64 -11.25 -9.91
N SER A 504 17.73 -12.10 -9.43
CA SER A 504 17.92 -12.78 -8.15
C SER A 504 19.16 -13.69 -8.19
N PRO A 505 20.05 -13.63 -7.17
CA PRO A 505 21.23 -14.49 -7.09
C PRO A 505 20.88 -15.95 -6.74
N VAL A 506 19.69 -16.17 -6.19
CA VAL A 506 19.17 -17.47 -5.76
C VAL A 506 17.78 -17.69 -6.35
N GLY A 507 17.46 -18.95 -6.65
CA GLY A 507 16.17 -19.36 -7.20
C GLY A 507 16.23 -19.78 -8.66
N LYS A 508 15.38 -20.72 -9.02
CA LYS A 508 15.19 -21.19 -10.40
C LYS A 508 14.31 -20.20 -11.16
N LYS A 509 14.87 -19.63 -12.22
CA LYS A 509 14.22 -18.60 -13.05
C LYS A 509 13.47 -19.25 -14.19
N PHE A 510 12.22 -18.86 -14.35
CA PHE A 510 11.37 -19.22 -15.47
C PHE A 510 11.01 -17.96 -16.27
N ARG A 511 10.38 -18.15 -17.44
CA ARG A 511 9.94 -17.04 -18.31
C ARG A 511 9.05 -16.02 -17.58
N HIS A 512 8.21 -16.49 -16.65
CA HIS A 512 7.20 -15.67 -15.97
C HIS A 512 7.19 -15.80 -14.45
N SER A 513 8.17 -16.53 -13.88
CA SER A 513 8.23 -16.74 -12.43
C SER A 513 9.64 -17.01 -11.91
N LEU A 514 9.81 -16.82 -10.61
CA LEU A 514 10.99 -17.22 -9.84
C LEU A 514 10.53 -18.22 -8.77
N LEU A 515 11.19 -19.38 -8.70
CA LEU A 515 10.96 -20.39 -7.66
C LEU A 515 12.15 -20.44 -6.72
N ILE A 516 11.91 -20.29 -5.42
CA ILE A 516 12.94 -20.38 -4.37
C ILE A 516 12.50 -21.33 -3.27
N HIS A 517 13.48 -21.83 -2.51
CA HIS A 517 13.24 -22.42 -1.20
C HIS A 517 13.03 -21.32 -0.15
N ILE A 518 12.21 -21.60 0.86
CA ILE A 518 11.86 -20.63 1.91
C ILE A 518 13.08 -20.08 2.67
N SER A 519 14.15 -20.87 2.79
CA SER A 519 15.43 -20.42 3.39
C SER A 519 16.08 -19.26 2.64
N ALA A 520 15.79 -19.09 1.35
CA ALA A 520 16.32 -18.01 0.53
C ALA A 520 15.53 -16.69 0.69
N LEU A 521 14.34 -16.71 1.29
CA LEU A 521 13.42 -15.57 1.31
C LEU A 521 14.07 -14.31 1.88
N GLU A 522 14.84 -14.44 2.97
CA GLU A 522 15.49 -13.29 3.64
C GLU A 522 16.65 -12.69 2.84
N THR A 523 17.23 -13.44 1.91
CA THR A 523 18.32 -12.99 1.03
C THR A 523 17.80 -12.20 -0.18
N LEU A 524 16.50 -12.28 -0.48
CA LEU A 524 15.90 -11.59 -1.61
C LEU A 524 15.86 -10.07 -1.40
N LYS A 525 15.80 -9.34 -2.52
CA LYS A 525 15.59 -7.89 -2.50
C LYS A 525 14.29 -7.53 -1.75
N PRO A 526 14.25 -6.42 -1.00
CA PRO A 526 13.13 -6.08 -0.11
C PRO A 526 11.76 -6.08 -0.76
N LEU A 527 11.68 -5.71 -2.04
CA LEU A 527 10.41 -5.66 -2.77
C LEU A 527 9.83 -7.07 -3.03
N LEU A 528 10.68 -8.09 -3.25
CA LEU A 528 10.22 -9.48 -3.36
C LEU A 528 9.79 -10.04 -2.00
N ARG A 529 10.51 -9.70 -0.93
CA ARG A 529 10.11 -10.02 0.45
C ARG A 529 8.77 -9.39 0.80
N LEU A 530 8.53 -8.15 0.35
CA LEU A 530 7.24 -7.47 0.52
C LEU A 530 6.14 -8.15 -0.30
N TYR A 531 6.41 -8.55 -1.53
CA TYR A 531 5.47 -9.28 -2.40
C TYR A 531 4.97 -10.57 -1.73
N GLU A 532 5.87 -11.39 -1.16
CA GLU A 532 5.51 -12.58 -0.38
C GLU A 532 4.75 -12.21 0.89
N GLY A 533 5.26 -11.20 1.62
CA GLY A 533 4.67 -10.75 2.88
C GLY A 533 3.22 -10.28 2.73
N CYS A 534 2.86 -9.65 1.61
CA CYS A 534 1.48 -9.28 1.31
C CYS A 534 0.56 -10.51 1.27
N ALA A 535 1.01 -11.58 0.63
CA ALA A 535 0.24 -12.81 0.55
C ALA A 535 0.12 -13.51 1.91
N SER A 536 1.25 -13.69 2.59
CA SER A 536 1.30 -14.41 3.87
C SER A 536 0.59 -13.66 4.99
N ARG A 537 0.53 -12.32 4.96
CA ARG A 537 -0.22 -11.52 5.95
C ARG A 537 -1.72 -11.49 5.72
N THR A 538 -2.17 -11.46 4.48
CA THR A 538 -3.61 -11.33 4.17
C THR A 538 -4.32 -12.67 4.15
N VAL A 539 -3.66 -13.70 3.61
CA VAL A 539 -4.28 -15.02 3.39
C VAL A 539 -3.64 -16.09 4.28
N GLY A 540 -2.38 -15.91 4.66
CA GLY A 540 -1.59 -16.93 5.33
C GLY A 540 -0.62 -17.63 4.39
N ARG A 541 0.49 -18.14 4.95
CA ARG A 541 1.36 -19.09 4.27
C ARG A 541 0.80 -20.49 4.50
N LEU A 542 0.84 -21.34 3.48
CA LEU A 542 0.51 -22.76 3.65
C LEU A 542 1.50 -23.39 4.65
N GLU A 543 0.97 -24.10 5.63
CA GLU A 543 1.76 -24.85 6.61
C GLU A 543 2.68 -25.85 5.87
N GLU A 544 3.92 -26.01 6.35
CA GLU A 544 4.94 -26.88 5.74
C GLU A 544 5.42 -26.49 4.32
N ALA A 545 4.95 -25.38 3.75
CA ALA A 545 5.43 -24.93 2.45
C ALA A 545 6.93 -24.62 2.50
N ASN A 546 7.71 -25.34 1.69
CA ASN A 546 9.15 -25.19 1.60
C ASN A 546 9.61 -24.49 0.32
N LEU A 547 8.77 -24.42 -0.73
CA LEU A 547 9.04 -23.57 -1.89
C LEU A 547 8.00 -22.45 -2.06
N ILE A 548 8.48 -21.33 -2.59
CA ILE A 548 7.71 -20.13 -2.89
C ILE A 548 7.95 -19.75 -4.36
N GLN A 549 6.86 -19.61 -5.12
CA GLN A 549 6.92 -19.21 -6.52
C GLN A 549 6.31 -17.82 -6.73
N PHE A 550 7.15 -16.86 -7.14
CA PHE A 550 6.75 -15.50 -7.47
C PHE A 550 6.38 -15.43 -8.95
N PHE A 551 5.15 -15.03 -9.28
CA PHE A 551 4.75 -14.73 -10.66
C PHE A 551 4.81 -13.22 -10.91
N PHE A 552 5.29 -12.84 -12.09
CA PHE A 552 5.39 -11.43 -12.49
C PHE A 552 4.71 -11.15 -13.84
N ASN A 553 4.07 -12.13 -14.47
CA ASN A 553 3.14 -11.88 -15.58
C ASN A 553 1.70 -11.60 -15.10
N LYS A 554 1.43 -11.85 -13.82
CA LYS A 554 0.18 -11.56 -13.12
C LYS A 554 0.47 -11.46 -11.62
N PRO A 555 -0.32 -10.70 -10.86
CA PRO A 555 -0.13 -10.55 -9.42
C PRO A 555 -0.55 -11.84 -8.70
N LYS A 556 0.34 -12.84 -8.70
CA LYS A 556 0.14 -14.18 -8.12
C LYS A 556 1.40 -14.62 -7.37
N ILE A 557 1.20 -15.37 -6.28
CA ILE A 557 2.24 -16.17 -5.63
C ILE A 557 1.74 -17.60 -5.43
N SER A 558 2.65 -18.58 -5.36
CA SER A 558 2.31 -19.97 -5.02
C SER A 558 3.19 -20.49 -3.89
N TYR A 559 2.59 -21.23 -2.97
CA TYR A 559 3.27 -22.02 -1.95
C TYR A 559 3.19 -23.50 -2.32
N LEU A 560 4.32 -24.20 -2.27
CA LEU A 560 4.44 -25.61 -2.65
C LEU A 560 5.05 -26.42 -1.49
N VAL A 561 4.48 -27.59 -1.24
CA VAL A 561 4.91 -28.51 -0.17
C VAL A 561 5.56 -29.76 -0.78
N TYR A 562 6.82 -29.98 -0.44
CA TYR A 562 7.61 -31.18 -0.78
C TYR A 562 8.13 -31.82 0.52
N PRO A 563 7.39 -32.72 1.18
CA PRO A 563 7.71 -33.18 2.55
C PRO A 563 9.14 -33.69 2.73
N ASP A 564 9.62 -34.45 1.75
CA ASP A 564 10.95 -35.06 1.78
C ASP A 564 12.01 -34.19 1.08
N PHE A 565 11.88 -32.86 1.12
CA PHE A 565 12.77 -31.97 0.36
C PHE A 565 14.26 -32.22 0.60
N ASP A 566 14.68 -32.49 1.83
CA ASP A 566 16.10 -32.75 2.15
C ASP A 566 16.49 -34.24 2.05
N ILE A 567 15.51 -35.14 2.12
CA ILE A 567 15.75 -36.59 2.18
C ILE A 567 15.74 -37.19 0.77
N ASN A 568 14.68 -36.91 0.01
CA ASN A 568 14.49 -37.40 -1.34
C ASN A 568 15.22 -36.48 -2.34
N PRO A 569 16.09 -36.99 -3.21
CA PRO A 569 16.73 -36.21 -4.27
C PRO A 569 15.75 -35.53 -5.22
N HIS A 570 14.64 -36.20 -5.54
CA HIS A 570 13.58 -35.72 -6.43
C HIS A 570 12.22 -35.90 -5.74
N PRO A 571 11.89 -35.07 -4.73
CA PRO A 571 10.63 -35.16 -4.03
C PRO A 571 9.47 -34.82 -4.98
N THR A 572 8.33 -35.46 -4.77
CA THR A 572 7.08 -35.14 -5.49
C THR A 572 6.32 -34.03 -4.76
N LEU A 573 5.62 -33.21 -5.54
CA LEU A 573 4.77 -32.16 -5.00
C LEU A 573 3.58 -32.81 -4.28
N GLN A 574 3.37 -32.46 -3.02
CA GLN A 574 2.22 -32.92 -2.25
C GLN A 574 1.03 -31.98 -2.41
N VAL A 575 1.25 -30.68 -2.19
CA VAL A 575 0.20 -29.67 -2.19
C VAL A 575 0.71 -28.39 -2.83
N SER A 576 -0.16 -27.72 -3.60
CA SER A 576 0.04 -26.34 -4.04
C SER A 576 -1.09 -25.43 -3.61
N MET A 577 -0.74 -24.25 -3.12
CA MET A 577 -1.66 -23.14 -2.83
C MET A 577 -1.29 -21.93 -3.68
N ASP A 578 -2.18 -21.55 -4.58
CA ASP A 578 -2.06 -20.36 -5.43
C ASP A 578 -2.85 -19.19 -4.82
N ILE A 579 -2.22 -18.03 -4.65
CA ILE A 579 -2.88 -16.81 -4.19
C ILE A 579 -2.81 -15.75 -5.28
N TYR A 580 -3.97 -15.25 -5.71
CA TYR A 580 -4.09 -14.15 -6.66
C TYR A 580 -4.22 -12.83 -5.89
N LEU A 581 -3.16 -12.02 -5.87
CA LEU A 581 -3.09 -10.82 -5.01
C LEU A 581 -4.06 -9.71 -5.42
N GLY A 582 -4.48 -9.68 -6.69
CA GLY A 582 -5.42 -8.65 -7.18
C GLY A 582 -6.85 -8.79 -6.66
N ASN A 583 -7.26 -10.00 -6.27
CA ASN A 583 -8.63 -10.28 -5.80
C ASN A 583 -8.67 -11.22 -4.58
N LEU A 584 -7.50 -11.52 -4.02
CA LEU A 584 -7.27 -12.42 -2.88
C LEU A 584 -7.89 -13.82 -3.04
N THR A 585 -8.13 -14.27 -4.27
CA THR A 585 -8.64 -15.62 -4.53
C THR A 585 -7.55 -16.64 -4.26
N VAL A 586 -7.91 -17.70 -3.55
CA VAL A 586 -7.01 -18.82 -3.23
C VAL A 586 -7.45 -20.05 -4.00
N ARG A 587 -6.51 -20.78 -4.59
CA ARG A 587 -6.76 -22.10 -5.19
C ARG A 587 -5.83 -23.13 -4.55
N TYR A 588 -6.42 -24.21 -4.08
CA TYR A 588 -5.70 -25.35 -3.54
C TYR A 588 -5.73 -26.52 -4.50
N ARG A 589 -4.65 -27.29 -4.53
CA ARG A 589 -4.58 -28.56 -5.24
C ARG A 589 -3.75 -29.54 -4.41
N ASP A 590 -4.33 -30.70 -4.17
CA ASP A 590 -3.70 -31.84 -3.51
C ASP A 590 -3.32 -32.88 -4.56
N PHE A 591 -2.10 -33.38 -4.47
CA PHE A 591 -1.48 -34.34 -5.38
C PHE A 591 -1.22 -35.71 -4.70
N ASN A 592 -1.57 -35.89 -3.42
CA ASN A 592 -1.36 -37.13 -2.66
C ASN A 592 -1.89 -38.39 -3.35
N ASN A 593 -3.01 -38.26 -4.07
CA ASN A 593 -3.67 -39.37 -4.75
C ASN A 593 -3.36 -39.40 -6.27
N GLU A 594 -2.51 -38.51 -6.78
CA GLU A 594 -2.13 -38.52 -8.19
C GLU A 594 -1.05 -39.58 -8.42
N THR A 595 -1.24 -40.44 -9.42
CA THR A 595 -0.27 -41.49 -9.79
C THR A 595 0.96 -40.95 -10.52
N ASN A 596 0.90 -39.69 -10.94
CA ASN A 596 1.95 -39.01 -11.70
C ASN A 596 2.14 -37.54 -11.27
N PRO A 597 2.44 -37.30 -9.97
CA PRO A 597 2.53 -35.95 -9.44
C PRO A 597 3.74 -35.20 -10.05
N PRO A 598 3.72 -33.86 -10.03
CA PRO A 598 4.90 -33.05 -10.35
C PRO A 598 6.09 -33.44 -9.48
N ILE A 599 7.29 -33.42 -10.06
CA ILE A 599 8.52 -33.81 -9.38
C ILE A 599 9.57 -32.69 -9.45
N LEU A 600 10.35 -32.54 -8.39
CA LEU A 600 11.33 -31.47 -8.28
C LEU A 600 12.73 -31.89 -8.76
N HIS A 601 13.39 -30.98 -9.48
CA HIS A 601 14.74 -31.14 -10.00
C HIS A 601 15.59 -29.90 -9.69
N GLU A 602 16.91 -30.06 -9.73
CA GLU A 602 17.89 -28.96 -9.58
C GLU A 602 17.71 -28.18 -8.26
N LYS A 603 17.69 -28.88 -7.12
CA LYS A 603 17.45 -28.26 -5.80
C LYS A 603 18.53 -27.27 -5.39
N GLU A 604 19.75 -27.41 -5.89
CA GLU A 604 20.83 -26.45 -5.62
C GLU A 604 20.49 -25.04 -6.15
N ALA A 605 19.70 -24.94 -7.23
CA ALA A 605 19.29 -23.66 -7.78
C ALA A 605 18.24 -22.95 -6.89
N LEU A 606 17.59 -23.67 -5.97
CA LEU A 606 16.49 -23.17 -5.15
C LEU A 606 16.96 -22.63 -3.79
N VAL A 607 18.13 -23.05 -3.32
CA VAL A 607 18.66 -22.76 -1.98
C VAL A 607 19.91 -21.87 -2.07
N PRO A 608 20.22 -21.08 -1.04
CA PRO A 608 21.46 -20.31 -1.01
C PRO A 608 22.69 -21.21 -0.81
N THR A 609 23.89 -20.69 -1.11
CA THR A 609 25.14 -21.47 -1.12
C THR A 609 25.59 -21.96 0.26
N ASP A 610 25.12 -21.30 1.31
CA ASP A 610 25.34 -21.66 2.72
C ASP A 610 24.33 -22.71 3.23
N TYR A 611 23.38 -23.15 2.41
CA TYR A 611 22.44 -24.20 2.77
C TYR A 611 23.19 -25.52 3.06
N PRO A 612 22.92 -26.23 4.18
CA PRO A 612 23.72 -27.37 4.63
C PRO A 612 23.92 -28.48 3.59
N LEU A 613 22.93 -28.69 2.70
CA LEU A 613 22.97 -29.71 1.66
C LEU A 613 23.30 -29.17 0.25
N TYR A 614 23.65 -27.89 0.12
CA TYR A 614 23.91 -27.25 -1.19
C TYR A 614 24.91 -28.03 -2.05
N GLU A 615 26.10 -28.34 -1.50
CA GLU A 615 27.14 -29.10 -2.20
C GLU A 615 26.67 -30.50 -2.63
N LYS A 616 25.84 -31.14 -1.80
CA LYS A 616 25.27 -32.47 -2.10
C LYS A 616 24.29 -32.39 -3.26
N PHE A 617 23.44 -31.37 -3.31
CA PHE A 617 22.50 -31.12 -4.40
C PHE A 617 23.26 -30.77 -5.68
N ALA A 618 24.20 -29.84 -5.62
CA ALA A 618 24.97 -29.38 -6.77
C ALA A 618 25.78 -30.52 -7.42
N LYS A 619 26.39 -31.38 -6.60
CA LYS A 619 27.12 -32.57 -7.08
C LYS A 619 26.21 -33.57 -7.79
N LEU A 620 25.00 -33.78 -7.26
CA LEU A 620 24.03 -34.67 -7.89
C LEU A 620 23.56 -34.08 -9.23
N THR A 621 23.11 -32.82 -9.24
CA THR A 621 22.64 -32.15 -10.45
C THR A 621 23.69 -32.12 -11.55
N ARG A 622 24.97 -31.87 -11.22
CA ARG A 622 26.07 -31.94 -12.20
C ARG A 622 26.17 -33.33 -12.83
N LYS A 623 26.07 -34.39 -12.03
CA LYS A 623 26.09 -35.77 -12.55
C LYS A 623 24.88 -36.07 -13.42
N GLU A 624 23.70 -35.58 -13.05
CA GLU A 624 22.47 -35.78 -13.83
C GLU A 624 22.55 -35.08 -15.19
N LYS A 625 23.15 -33.88 -15.23
CA LYS A 625 23.47 -33.16 -16.48
C LYS A 625 24.48 -33.93 -17.32
N ASP A 626 25.57 -34.40 -16.73
CA ASP A 626 26.57 -35.23 -17.42
C ASP A 626 25.92 -36.48 -18.06
N TRP A 627 24.96 -37.09 -17.34
CA TRP A 627 24.25 -38.30 -17.77
C TRP A 627 23.10 -38.02 -18.75
N GLY A 628 22.80 -36.75 -19.04
CA GLY A 628 21.71 -36.38 -19.94
C GLY A 628 20.31 -36.64 -19.38
N LEU A 629 20.18 -36.71 -18.06
CA LEU A 629 18.91 -36.96 -17.40
C LEU A 629 18.01 -35.73 -17.41
N LEU A 630 18.61 -34.53 -17.53
CA LEU A 630 17.92 -33.24 -17.48
C LEU A 630 17.76 -32.57 -18.87
N ASP A 631 18.00 -33.30 -19.96
CA ASP A 631 18.00 -32.74 -21.32
C ASP A 631 16.62 -32.26 -21.76
N ASP A 632 15.58 -33.03 -21.42
CA ASP A 632 14.19 -32.74 -21.80
C ASP A 632 13.32 -32.57 -20.56
N PHE A 633 13.32 -31.35 -20.03
CA PHE A 633 12.50 -30.97 -18.87
C PHE A 633 11.00 -31.19 -19.09
N SER A 634 10.52 -31.18 -20.33
CA SER A 634 9.08 -31.31 -20.61
C SER A 634 8.57 -32.73 -20.34
N THR A 635 9.43 -33.74 -20.52
CA THR A 635 9.09 -35.15 -20.29
C THR A 635 9.37 -35.60 -18.87
N ILE A 636 10.31 -34.98 -18.15
CA ILE A 636 10.69 -35.39 -16.77
C ILE A 636 10.03 -34.58 -15.65
N ASN A 637 9.19 -33.60 -15.95
CA ASN A 637 8.57 -32.73 -14.93
C ASN A 637 7.53 -33.43 -14.03
N ARG A 638 7.22 -34.70 -14.31
CA ARG A 638 6.34 -35.56 -13.52
C ARG A 638 6.99 -36.90 -13.21
N LEU A 639 6.54 -37.53 -12.12
CA LEU A 639 7.14 -38.76 -11.55
C LEU A 639 7.35 -39.88 -12.57
N GLN A 640 6.32 -40.27 -13.33
CA GLN A 640 6.42 -41.37 -14.29
C GLN A 640 7.40 -41.08 -15.41
N GLY A 641 7.43 -39.83 -15.88
CA GLY A 641 8.37 -39.38 -16.90
C GLY A 641 9.81 -39.42 -16.39
N TRP A 642 10.03 -39.03 -15.13
CA TRP A 642 11.33 -39.16 -14.48
C TRP A 642 11.78 -40.62 -14.30
N LEU A 643 10.89 -41.48 -13.81
CA LEU A 643 11.18 -42.92 -13.64
C LEU A 643 11.52 -43.58 -14.98
N LYS A 644 10.77 -43.26 -16.04
CA LYS A 644 11.05 -43.72 -17.40
C LYS A 644 12.41 -43.21 -17.91
N CYS A 645 12.74 -41.94 -17.66
CA CYS A 645 14.05 -41.39 -18.02
C CYS A 645 15.20 -42.16 -17.34
N LEU A 646 15.06 -42.46 -16.04
CA LEU A 646 16.04 -43.27 -15.31
C LEU A 646 16.17 -44.69 -15.89
N GLU A 647 15.06 -45.34 -16.22
CA GLU A 647 15.04 -46.66 -16.85
C GLU A 647 15.71 -46.66 -18.23
N ASP A 648 15.35 -45.70 -19.09
CA ASP A 648 15.89 -45.53 -20.43
C ASP A 648 17.41 -45.29 -20.40
N ARG A 649 17.89 -44.62 -19.35
CA ARG A 649 19.30 -44.28 -19.12
C ARG A 649 20.02 -45.28 -18.21
N CYS A 650 19.39 -46.40 -17.87
CA CYS A 650 19.95 -47.45 -17.00
C CYS A 650 20.51 -46.90 -15.68
N ALA A 651 19.86 -45.87 -15.13
CA ALA A 651 20.28 -45.13 -13.96
C ALA A 651 19.40 -45.47 -12.75
N VAL A 652 20.00 -45.48 -11.57
CA VAL A 652 19.31 -45.59 -10.28
C VAL A 652 19.90 -44.56 -9.33
N ILE A 653 19.03 -43.90 -8.57
CA ILE A 653 19.42 -42.95 -7.54
C ILE A 653 19.20 -43.58 -6.17
N LYS A 654 20.27 -43.73 -5.39
CA LYS A 654 20.23 -44.23 -4.00
C LYS A 654 20.75 -43.14 -3.07
N GLY A 655 19.85 -42.55 -2.28
CA GLY A 655 20.15 -41.27 -1.63
C GLY A 655 20.60 -40.26 -2.70
N TYR A 656 21.64 -39.47 -2.45
CA TYR A 656 22.15 -38.50 -3.44
C TYR A 656 23.28 -39.06 -4.31
N GLN A 657 23.21 -40.34 -4.63
CA GLN A 657 24.19 -41.00 -5.48
C GLN A 657 23.53 -41.59 -6.72
N LEU A 658 23.90 -41.05 -7.87
CA LEU A 658 23.59 -41.61 -9.18
C LEU A 658 24.50 -42.82 -9.46
N GLN A 659 23.89 -43.97 -9.72
CA GLN A 659 24.54 -45.26 -9.96
C GLN A 659 23.93 -45.94 -11.20
N TRP A 660 24.66 -46.88 -11.80
CA TRP A 660 24.12 -47.73 -12.85
C TRP A 660 23.15 -48.76 -12.24
N ASN A 661 22.06 -49.04 -12.95
CA ASN A 661 21.21 -50.19 -12.62
C ASN A 661 22.02 -51.48 -12.81
N LYS A 662 22.08 -52.33 -11.79
CA LYS A 662 22.86 -53.58 -11.81
C LYS A 662 22.25 -54.62 -12.74
N ASP A 663 20.94 -54.53 -12.98
CA ASP A 663 20.18 -55.48 -13.79
C ASP A 663 20.00 -55.00 -15.24
N ALA A 664 20.63 -53.87 -15.62
CA ALA A 664 20.56 -53.34 -16.97
C ALA A 664 21.45 -54.11 -17.95
N ASP A 665 21.03 -54.16 -19.23
CA ASP A 665 21.81 -54.74 -20.32
C ASP A 665 23.23 -54.13 -20.39
N PRO A 666 24.30 -54.95 -20.22
CA PRO A 666 25.69 -54.49 -20.27
C PRO A 666 26.04 -53.76 -21.58
N TYR A 667 25.43 -54.14 -22.71
CA TYR A 667 25.66 -53.48 -24.00
C TYR A 667 25.09 -52.06 -24.01
N LYS A 668 23.84 -51.91 -23.55
CA LYS A 668 23.18 -50.59 -23.40
C LYS A 668 23.96 -49.67 -22.46
N VAL A 669 24.43 -50.19 -21.33
CA VAL A 669 25.28 -49.43 -20.37
C VAL A 669 26.59 -48.99 -21.02
N LYS A 670 27.25 -49.84 -21.82
CA LYS A 670 28.48 -49.49 -22.52
C LYS A 670 28.27 -48.35 -23.52
N LEU A 671 27.17 -48.38 -24.28
CA LEU A 671 26.80 -47.32 -25.22
C LEU A 671 26.57 -45.99 -24.51
N LEU A 672 25.77 -46.00 -23.43
CA LEU A 672 25.47 -44.80 -22.64
C LEU A 672 26.74 -44.21 -21.99
N ARG A 673 27.66 -45.04 -21.49
CA ARG A 673 28.97 -44.57 -20.98
C ARG A 673 29.79 -43.84 -22.03
N SER A 674 29.79 -44.34 -23.27
CA SER A 674 30.46 -43.67 -24.39
C SER A 674 29.86 -42.29 -24.65
N GLN A 675 28.53 -42.18 -24.68
CA GLN A 675 27.81 -40.91 -24.86
C GLN A 675 28.12 -39.90 -23.74
N ILE A 676 28.17 -40.36 -22.48
CA ILE A 676 28.51 -39.52 -21.33
C ILE A 676 29.95 -39.02 -21.42
N ASN A 677 30.91 -39.88 -21.79
CA ASN A 677 32.30 -39.48 -21.96
C ASN A 677 32.48 -38.46 -23.08
N ALA A 678 31.80 -38.65 -24.21
CA ALA A 678 31.79 -37.68 -25.30
C ALA A 678 31.20 -36.32 -24.86
N ARG A 679 30.15 -36.34 -24.02
CA ARG A 679 29.58 -35.12 -23.43
C ARG A 679 30.55 -34.37 -22.54
N LYS A 680 31.26 -35.08 -21.67
CA LYS A 680 32.25 -34.49 -20.76
C LYS A 680 33.47 -33.90 -21.46
N GLN A 681 33.74 -34.31 -22.69
CA GLN A 681 34.83 -33.76 -23.51
C GLN A 681 34.40 -32.51 -24.30
N ASN A 682 33.09 -32.28 -24.46
CA ASN A 682 32.52 -31.17 -25.24
C ASN A 682 31.95 -30.03 -24.37
N GLN A 683 32.00 -30.16 -23.04
CA GLN A 683 31.66 -29.12 -22.05
C GLN A 683 32.94 -28.62 -21.40
#